data_AF-A0A9P6BV44-F1
#
_entry.id   AF-A0A9P6BV44-F1
#
_cell.length_a   1.000
_cell.length_b   1.000
_cell.length_c   1.000
_cell.angle_alpha   90.00
_cell.angle_beta   90.00
_cell.angle_gamma   90.00
#
_symmetry.space_group_name_H-M   'P 1'
#
loop_
_entity.id
_entity.type
_entity.pdbx_description
1 polymer ?
#
loop_
_entity_poly.entity_id
_entity_poly.type
_entity_poly.pdbx_seq_one_letter_code
_entity_poly.pdbx_strand_id
1 'polypeptide(L)'
;MVNPTFTPSIHPWRSSEQHEEHQYLNMIRYIMDHGDFRSDRTGTGTRSIFAPPAMRFSLEDDIFPLLTTKRVFFRAVVEELLWFVKGDTNGLHLSEKGIKIWDGNGSREYLDKIGLSHRKIGDLGPVYGFQWRHFGAEYKDCDTDYTGQGVDQLAEVIWKIKNNPTDRRIVLTAWNPADLGKMALPPCHMFCQFYVSTPTEEQPRAKLSCQLYQRSCDMGLGVPFNIASYALLTKMIAYVTDLDCGEFIHTMGDSHIYLDHTEALKVQIEREPKPFPKLYIRPSQGGNEEGSAETKRAIHNIDEFKLEDFNSWSTIRYRVQGRHIEAENEGLFQEEYERSEQGDETYTQDRLAHEDDDDQAEIAPQGSTTSARLRMHHEMVQQMRVRAGFAPEPFPGDVDGVEGDEGEDGEEEEEDDGGVGPSSGATPTAGRIKKIGKKRAEKLQRKEQMRAYREFMAAQQEERRQQEELFQMQEAAQQGERRRKRSEQIEKDRKRKEQLKEKEAKENDSKMKRIHSERLKDEKARRELRAYIQRVRSFRLAALAKKLGRTEAQLLGDLTAVSQDDDLRSASNQAVGTGVTVPRISLASSLARPSPSSLAGHSSSSRTESIRPQFLVLYDSASDLYVILDEAKLSAFTDVVKSKGRVDKKDLSLASESILQPCNQ
;
A
#
# COMPACT_ATOMS: atom_id res chain seq x y z
N MET A 1 34.07 44.92 14.64
CA MET A 1 32.82 44.99 13.86
C MET A 1 32.40 43.55 13.63
N VAL A 2 31.37 43.11 14.35
CA VAL A 2 30.88 41.73 14.33
C VAL A 2 30.10 41.53 13.03
N ASN A 3 30.48 40.51 12.25
CA ASN A 3 29.79 40.13 11.02
C ASN A 3 28.33 39.79 11.34
N PRO A 4 27.35 40.30 10.58
CA PRO A 4 25.97 39.87 10.73
C PRO A 4 25.89 38.40 10.31
N THR A 5 25.45 37.60 11.27
CA THR A 5 25.16 36.17 11.17
C THR A 5 24.41 35.82 9.89
N PHE A 6 24.96 34.86 9.16
CA PHE A 6 24.25 34.12 8.12
C PHE A 6 23.09 33.38 8.79
N THR A 7 21.89 33.96 8.80
CA THR A 7 20.67 33.22 9.10
C THR A 7 20.45 32.25 7.93
N PRO A 8 20.45 30.92 8.16
CA PRO A 8 20.09 29.98 7.11
C PRO A 8 18.69 30.38 6.65
N SER A 9 18.52 30.64 5.35
CA SER A 9 17.24 31.00 4.78
C SER A 9 16.22 29.94 5.20
N ILE A 10 15.32 30.34 6.10
CA ILE A 10 14.08 29.62 6.38
C ILE A 10 13.43 29.40 5.01
N HIS A 11 13.38 28.15 4.55
CA HIS A 11 12.53 27.79 3.42
C HIS A 11 11.14 28.37 3.67
N PRO A 12 10.39 28.80 2.64
CA PRO A 12 9.08 29.46 2.82
C PRO A 12 8.02 28.63 3.58
N TRP A 13 8.37 27.43 4.02
CA TRP A 13 7.55 26.45 4.74
C TRP A 13 8.00 26.18 6.19
N ARG A 14 9.10 26.78 6.66
CA ARG A 14 9.70 26.48 7.98
C ARG A 14 9.76 27.72 8.88
N SER A 15 8.63 28.32 9.25
CA SER A 15 8.68 29.18 10.44
C SER A 15 9.01 28.27 11.63
N SER A 16 9.91 28.70 12.53
CA SER A 16 10.26 27.95 13.73
C SER A 16 9.07 27.75 14.70
N GLU A 17 7.94 28.38 14.41
CA GLU A 17 6.71 28.39 15.21
C GLU A 17 5.64 27.41 14.68
N GLN A 18 5.78 26.90 13.45
CA GLN A 18 4.76 26.07 12.82
C GLN A 18 5.11 24.57 12.90
N HIS A 19 4.14 23.74 13.31
CA HIS A 19 4.29 22.30 13.44
C HIS A 19 4.76 21.64 12.14
N GLU A 20 5.73 20.71 12.22
CA GLU A 20 6.41 20.15 11.04
C GLU A 20 5.46 19.38 10.10
N GLU A 21 4.33 18.84 10.60
CA GLU A 21 3.28 18.19 9.79
C GLU A 21 2.65 19.12 8.74
N HIS A 22 2.70 20.45 8.94
CA HIS A 22 2.21 21.39 7.92
C HIS A 22 2.98 21.29 6.60
N GLN A 23 4.22 20.78 6.60
CA GLN A 23 4.94 20.50 5.35
C GLN A 23 4.15 19.53 4.46
N TYR A 24 3.62 18.46 5.05
CA TYR A 24 2.80 17.47 4.35
C TYR A 24 1.45 18.05 3.92
N LEU A 25 0.75 18.77 4.81
CA LEU A 25 -0.57 19.35 4.50
C LEU A 25 -0.48 20.44 3.43
N ASN A 26 0.52 21.32 3.51
CA ASN A 26 0.76 22.37 2.52
C ASN A 26 1.14 21.76 1.16
N MET A 27 1.89 20.66 1.15
CA MET A 27 2.18 19.93 -0.09
C MET A 27 0.90 19.41 -0.74
N ILE A 28 -0.02 18.83 0.04
CA ILE A 28 -1.32 18.36 -0.47
C ILE A 28 -2.11 19.52 -1.07
N ARG A 29 -2.25 20.63 -0.33
CA ARG A 29 -2.94 21.84 -0.82
C ARG A 29 -2.34 22.32 -2.14
N TYR A 30 -1.02 22.41 -2.20
CA TYR A 30 -0.32 22.85 -3.40
C TYR A 30 -0.55 21.90 -4.60
N ILE A 31 -0.51 20.59 -4.40
CA ILE A 31 -0.79 19.62 -5.48
C ILE A 31 -2.25 19.70 -5.92
N MET A 32 -3.19 19.93 -5.00
CA MET A 32 -4.60 20.12 -5.36
C MET A 32 -4.79 21.35 -6.25
N ASP A 33 -4.19 22.48 -5.88
CA ASP A 33 -4.41 23.76 -6.55
C ASP A 33 -3.59 23.90 -7.84
N HIS A 34 -2.36 23.39 -7.85
CA HIS A 34 -1.36 23.64 -8.90
C HIS A 34 -0.82 22.38 -9.58
N GLY A 35 -1.19 21.18 -9.11
CA GLY A 35 -0.69 19.93 -9.69
C GLY A 35 -1.22 19.67 -11.09
N ASP A 36 -0.35 19.20 -11.97
CA ASP A 36 -0.70 18.79 -13.32
C ASP A 36 -1.60 17.56 -13.28
N PHE A 37 -2.68 17.59 -14.06
CA PHE A 37 -3.48 16.40 -14.30
C PHE A 37 -2.69 15.41 -15.16
N ARG A 38 -2.56 14.17 -14.68
CA ARG A 38 -1.88 13.09 -15.42
C ARG A 38 -2.71 11.82 -15.38
N SER A 39 -2.76 11.14 -16.52
CA SER A 39 -3.20 9.74 -16.55
C SER A 39 -2.12 8.87 -15.93
N ASP A 40 -2.50 7.85 -15.17
CA ASP A 40 -1.56 6.95 -14.50
C ASP A 40 -1.82 5.48 -14.87
N ARG A 41 -0.92 4.59 -14.46
CA ARG A 41 -0.96 3.15 -14.80
C ARG A 41 -2.17 2.41 -14.22
N THR A 42 -2.80 2.94 -13.18
CA THR A 42 -3.95 2.35 -12.49
C THR A 42 -5.26 2.70 -13.19
N GLY A 43 -5.30 3.81 -13.93
CA GLY A 43 -6.47 4.29 -14.65
C GLY A 43 -7.34 5.28 -13.88
N THR A 44 -7.01 5.55 -12.60
CA THR A 44 -7.71 6.56 -11.78
C THR A 44 -7.42 7.98 -12.23
N GLY A 45 -6.18 8.25 -12.64
CA GLY A 45 -5.65 9.60 -12.84
C GLY A 45 -5.14 10.21 -11.54
N THR A 46 -4.26 11.20 -11.70
CA THR A 46 -3.61 11.90 -10.58
C THR A 46 -3.53 13.41 -10.84
N ARG A 47 -3.43 14.20 -9.76
CA ARG A 47 -2.78 15.51 -9.80
C ARG A 47 -1.37 15.35 -9.25
N SER A 48 -0.36 15.89 -9.93
CA SER A 48 1.03 15.68 -9.53
C SER A 48 1.90 16.92 -9.72
N ILE A 49 2.95 17.01 -8.92
CA ILE A 49 4.08 17.91 -9.13
C ILE A 49 5.36 17.09 -9.12
N PHE A 50 6.39 17.58 -9.80
CA PHE A 50 7.70 16.92 -9.84
C PHE A 50 8.72 17.65 -8.97
N ALA A 51 9.45 16.88 -8.19
CA ALA A 51 10.56 17.36 -7.34
C ALA A 51 10.19 18.55 -6.45
N PRO A 52 9.13 18.44 -5.62
CA PRO A 52 8.83 19.50 -4.67
C PRO A 52 9.94 19.68 -3.63
N PRO A 53 9.93 20.80 -2.88
CA PRO A 53 10.82 20.98 -1.74
C PRO A 53 10.77 19.76 -0.80
N ALA A 54 11.95 19.28 -0.38
CA ALA A 54 12.04 18.16 0.53
C ALA A 54 11.39 18.50 1.88
N MET A 55 10.64 17.54 2.44
CA MET A 55 10.14 17.66 3.81
C MET A 55 11.23 17.27 4.79
N ARG A 56 11.26 17.90 5.96
CA ARG A 56 12.27 17.65 6.98
C ARG A 56 11.61 17.51 8.35
N PHE A 57 11.98 16.48 9.08
CA PHE A 57 11.38 16.14 10.36
C PHE A 57 12.47 15.95 11.42
N SER A 58 12.36 16.66 12.53
CA SER A 58 13.24 16.45 13.67
C SER A 58 12.99 15.06 14.28
N LEU A 59 14.06 14.37 14.64
CA LEU A 59 14.04 13.13 15.43
C LEU A 59 14.68 13.31 16.81
N GLU A 60 15.10 14.53 17.13
CA GLU A 60 15.69 14.92 18.41
C GLU A 60 14.64 14.79 19.53
N ASP A 61 15.10 14.68 20.78
CA ASP A 61 14.24 14.59 21.98
C ASP A 61 13.16 13.49 21.92
N ASP A 62 13.50 12.40 21.23
CA ASP A 62 12.64 11.24 20.96
C ASP A 62 11.37 11.52 20.14
N ILE A 63 11.26 12.71 19.56
CA ILE A 63 10.18 13.07 18.64
C ILE A 63 10.14 12.06 17.48
N PHE A 64 8.92 11.64 17.13
CA PHE A 64 8.68 10.70 16.04
C PHE A 64 7.60 11.24 15.10
N PRO A 65 7.92 11.52 13.82
CA PRO A 65 6.98 12.15 12.87
C PRO A 65 5.91 11.17 12.37
N LEU A 66 5.07 10.70 13.28
CA LEU A 66 3.86 9.95 12.99
C LEU A 66 2.72 10.94 12.84
N LEU A 67 2.22 11.11 11.62
CA LEU A 67 1.22 12.12 11.30
C LEU A 67 -0.02 11.99 12.21
N THR A 68 -0.56 13.14 12.62
CA THR A 68 -1.64 13.23 13.61
C THR A 68 -2.96 13.66 12.99
N THR A 69 -2.96 14.32 11.83
CA THR A 69 -4.19 14.71 11.10
C THR A 69 -5.02 13.52 10.59
N LYS A 70 -4.44 12.32 10.64
CA LYS A 70 -5.07 11.04 10.36
C LYS A 70 -4.34 9.96 11.15
N ARG A 71 -5.06 8.99 11.71
CA ARG A 71 -4.44 7.81 12.32
C ARG A 71 -3.64 7.01 11.29
N VAL A 72 -2.34 6.87 11.53
CA VAL A 72 -1.42 6.04 10.72
C VAL A 72 -1.32 4.66 11.36
N PHE A 73 -1.32 3.60 10.54
CA PHE A 73 -1.26 2.22 11.01
C PHE A 73 0.17 1.84 11.46
N PHE A 74 0.57 2.30 12.64
CA PHE A 74 1.96 2.20 13.13
C PHE A 74 2.46 0.77 13.24
N ARG A 75 1.63 -0.17 13.72
CA ARG A 75 1.99 -1.60 13.77
C ARG A 75 2.42 -2.15 12.41
N ALA A 76 1.71 -1.76 11.34
CA ALA A 76 2.09 -2.13 9.98
C ALA A 76 3.44 -1.53 9.56
N VAL A 77 3.72 -0.28 9.95
CA VAL A 77 5.00 0.40 9.67
C VAL A 77 6.16 -0.38 10.28
N VAL A 78 6.03 -0.78 11.54
CA VAL A 78 7.08 -1.54 12.23
C VAL A 78 7.26 -2.92 11.61
N GLU A 79 6.17 -3.66 11.41
CA GLU A 79 6.24 -5.03 10.86
C GLU A 79 6.80 -5.08 9.44
N GLU A 80 6.40 -4.13 8.57
CA GLU A 80 6.97 -4.02 7.22
C GLU A 80 8.46 -3.68 7.27
N LEU A 81 8.88 -2.76 8.14
CA LEU A 81 10.28 -2.39 8.25
C LEU A 81 11.13 -3.57 8.75
N LEU A 82 10.66 -4.31 9.75
CA LEU A 82 11.35 -5.52 10.22
C LEU A 82 11.40 -6.60 9.13
N TRP A 83 10.36 -6.72 8.30
CA TRP A 83 10.34 -7.59 7.13
C TRP A 83 11.38 -7.18 6.09
N PHE A 84 11.51 -5.88 5.79
CA PHE A 84 12.60 -5.37 4.92
C PHE A 84 13.98 -5.63 5.53
N VAL A 85 14.18 -5.35 6.82
CA VAL A 85 15.46 -5.59 7.50
C VAL A 85 15.86 -7.06 7.43
N LYS A 86 14.90 -8.00 7.54
CA LYS A 86 15.17 -9.43 7.42
C LYS A 86 15.58 -9.88 6.01
N GLY A 87 15.39 -9.06 4.98
CA GLY A 87 15.61 -9.47 3.60
C GLY A 87 14.46 -10.30 3.01
N ASP A 88 13.33 -10.35 3.71
CA ASP A 88 12.19 -11.18 3.35
C ASP A 88 11.44 -10.58 2.14
N THR A 89 10.87 -11.47 1.32
CA THR A 89 10.17 -11.14 0.08
C THR A 89 8.83 -11.86 -0.07
N ASN A 90 8.44 -12.66 0.93
CA ASN A 90 7.14 -13.29 1.00
C ASN A 90 6.14 -12.35 1.70
N GLY A 91 5.24 -11.74 0.94
CA GLY A 91 4.18 -10.89 1.46
C GLY A 91 3.22 -11.60 2.42
N LEU A 92 3.10 -12.95 2.34
CA LEU A 92 2.23 -13.71 3.24
C LEU A 92 2.69 -13.66 4.69
N HIS A 93 3.98 -13.49 4.97
CA HIS A 93 4.46 -13.36 6.35
C HIS A 93 3.94 -12.07 7.02
N LEU A 94 3.61 -11.04 6.24
CA LEU A 94 2.92 -9.85 6.73
C LEU A 94 1.41 -10.13 6.85
N SER A 95 0.80 -10.77 5.85
CA SER A 95 -0.63 -11.11 5.86
C SER A 95 -1.02 -12.01 7.04
N GLU A 96 -0.17 -12.97 7.42
CA GLU A 96 -0.33 -13.86 8.58
C GLU A 96 -0.38 -13.10 9.91
N LYS A 97 0.24 -11.92 9.97
CA LYS A 97 0.18 -11.00 11.11
C LYS A 97 -1.00 -10.03 11.03
N GLY A 98 -1.85 -10.14 10.02
CA GLY A 98 -2.94 -9.21 9.74
C GLY A 98 -2.52 -7.94 9.00
N ILE A 99 -1.27 -7.87 8.50
CA ILE A 99 -0.76 -6.71 7.76
C ILE A 99 -0.93 -6.92 6.26
N LYS A 100 -2.06 -6.43 5.72
CA LYS A 100 -2.52 -6.73 4.35
C LYS A 100 -2.08 -5.70 3.28
N ILE A 101 -1.03 -4.93 3.54
CA ILE A 101 -0.61 -3.82 2.67
C ILE A 101 -0.03 -4.31 1.33
N TRP A 102 0.55 -5.51 1.29
CA TRP A 102 1.14 -6.12 0.09
C TRP A 102 0.24 -7.13 -0.63
N ASP A 103 -0.89 -7.56 -0.02
CA ASP A 103 -1.78 -8.60 -0.56
C ASP A 103 -2.22 -8.33 -2.00
N GLY A 104 -2.55 -7.07 -2.31
CA GLY A 104 -2.97 -6.68 -3.66
C GLY A 104 -1.89 -6.96 -4.71
N ASN A 105 -0.65 -6.58 -4.42
CA ASN A 105 0.50 -6.76 -5.30
C ASN A 105 1.05 -8.20 -5.29
N GLY A 106 0.80 -8.96 -4.23
CA GLY A 106 1.15 -10.38 -4.12
C GLY A 106 0.07 -11.34 -4.64
N SER A 107 -1.09 -10.83 -5.07
CA SER A 107 -2.22 -11.65 -5.52
C SER A 107 -1.89 -12.39 -6.83
N ARG A 108 -2.54 -13.55 -7.03
CA ARG A 108 -2.41 -14.33 -8.27
C ARG A 108 -2.75 -13.50 -9.50
N GLU A 109 -3.88 -12.78 -9.44
CA GLU A 109 -4.35 -11.91 -10.53
C GLU A 109 -3.30 -10.86 -10.91
N TYR A 110 -2.73 -10.17 -9.92
CA TYR A 110 -1.76 -9.12 -10.18
C TYR A 110 -0.45 -9.68 -10.75
N LEU A 111 0.09 -10.75 -10.15
CA LEU A 111 1.32 -11.38 -10.62
C LEU A 111 1.18 -11.90 -12.06
N ASP A 112 0.05 -12.53 -12.41
CA ASP A 112 -0.22 -12.98 -13.77
C ASP A 112 -0.32 -11.80 -14.75
N LYS A 113 -1.01 -10.73 -14.35
CA LYS A 113 -1.18 -9.51 -15.15
C LYS A 113 0.15 -8.85 -15.52
N ILE A 114 1.14 -8.92 -14.65
CA ILE A 114 2.48 -8.34 -14.89
C ILE A 114 3.49 -9.35 -15.45
N GLY A 115 3.06 -10.56 -15.82
CA GLY A 115 3.92 -11.57 -16.45
C GLY A 115 4.77 -12.40 -15.50
N LEU A 116 4.47 -12.38 -14.20
CA LEU A 116 5.13 -13.16 -13.15
C LEU A 116 4.31 -14.41 -12.75
N SER A 117 3.72 -15.09 -13.73
CA SER A 117 2.83 -16.24 -13.51
C SER A 117 3.52 -17.46 -12.90
N HIS A 118 4.84 -17.55 -13.01
CA HIS A 118 5.65 -18.61 -12.43
C HIS A 118 5.88 -18.46 -10.92
N ARG A 119 5.67 -17.26 -10.35
CA ARG A 119 5.81 -17.00 -8.90
C ARG A 119 4.63 -17.56 -8.13
N LYS A 120 4.82 -17.96 -6.88
CA LYS A 120 3.69 -18.30 -6.00
C LYS A 120 2.98 -17.03 -5.49
N ILE A 121 1.78 -17.18 -4.94
CA ILE A 121 1.06 -16.07 -4.29
C ILE A 121 1.92 -15.54 -3.14
N GLY A 122 2.03 -14.22 -3.04
CA GLY A 122 2.83 -13.53 -2.04
C GLY A 122 4.32 -13.41 -2.36
N ASP A 123 4.86 -14.12 -3.35
CA ASP A 123 6.24 -13.90 -3.81
C ASP A 123 6.31 -12.58 -4.61
N LEU A 124 6.84 -11.55 -3.96
CA LEU A 124 6.97 -10.21 -4.54
C LEU A 124 8.21 -10.06 -5.43
N GLY A 125 9.06 -11.08 -5.52
CA GLY A 125 10.35 -11.04 -6.20
C GLY A 125 11.43 -10.31 -5.38
N PRO A 126 12.56 -9.94 -6.01
CA PRO A 126 13.71 -9.33 -5.34
C PRO A 126 13.49 -7.86 -4.96
N VAL A 127 12.45 -7.57 -4.19
CA VAL A 127 12.07 -6.22 -3.76
C VAL A 127 12.87 -5.75 -2.54
N TYR A 128 12.80 -4.44 -2.25
CA TYR A 128 13.31 -3.76 -1.04
C TYR A 128 14.30 -4.53 -0.16
N GLY A 129 13.82 -5.31 0.82
CA GLY A 129 14.65 -6.03 1.78
C GLY A 129 15.68 -6.96 1.13
N PHE A 130 15.29 -7.67 0.07
CA PHE A 130 16.24 -8.49 -0.69
C PHE A 130 17.39 -7.64 -1.24
N GLN A 131 17.09 -6.48 -1.83
CA GLN A 131 18.15 -5.59 -2.31
C GLN A 131 18.98 -5.02 -1.16
N TRP A 132 18.39 -4.78 0.02
CA TRP A 132 19.13 -4.28 1.18
C TRP A 132 20.14 -5.29 1.73
N ARG A 133 19.79 -6.58 1.74
CA ARG A 133 20.60 -7.63 2.37
C ARG A 133 21.39 -8.49 1.38
N HIS A 134 20.95 -8.53 0.12
CA HIS A 134 21.42 -9.45 -0.93
C HIS A 134 21.56 -8.76 -2.29
N PHE A 135 22.00 -7.49 -2.34
CA PHE A 135 22.08 -6.73 -3.58
C PHE A 135 22.91 -7.46 -4.64
N GLY A 136 22.34 -7.68 -5.83
CA GLY A 136 23.00 -8.36 -6.95
C GLY A 136 23.05 -9.89 -6.86
N ALA A 137 22.45 -10.51 -5.83
CA ALA A 137 22.26 -11.96 -5.79
C ALA A 137 21.22 -12.40 -6.84
N GLU A 138 21.37 -13.63 -7.35
CA GLU A 138 20.40 -14.20 -8.29
C GLU A 138 19.14 -14.67 -7.56
N TYR A 139 18.04 -13.94 -7.74
CA TYR A 139 16.75 -14.31 -7.16
C TYR A 139 16.15 -15.57 -7.81
N LYS A 140 15.77 -16.53 -6.98
CA LYS A 140 15.02 -17.74 -7.34
C LYS A 140 13.54 -17.60 -6.96
N ASP A 141 13.25 -17.66 -5.66
CA ASP A 141 11.92 -17.50 -5.07
C ASP A 141 12.05 -16.91 -3.65
N CYS A 142 10.92 -16.67 -2.99
CA CYS A 142 10.89 -16.09 -1.64
C CYS A 142 11.13 -17.11 -0.51
N ASP A 143 11.30 -18.40 -0.81
CA ASP A 143 11.58 -19.45 0.20
C ASP A 143 13.06 -19.85 0.25
N THR A 144 13.83 -19.40 -0.75
CA THR A 144 15.25 -19.66 -0.86
C THR A 144 16.04 -18.92 0.24
N ASP A 145 16.98 -19.62 0.87
CA ASP A 145 17.97 -18.99 1.74
C ASP A 145 19.05 -18.27 0.91
N TYR A 146 19.09 -16.94 1.06
CA TYR A 146 20.07 -16.07 0.39
C TYR A 146 21.24 -15.67 1.29
N THR A 147 21.37 -16.26 2.48
CA THR A 147 22.44 -15.94 3.43
C THR A 147 23.82 -15.99 2.76
N GLY A 148 24.59 -14.91 2.91
CA GLY A 148 25.93 -14.78 2.33
C GLY A 148 25.98 -14.51 0.82
N GLN A 149 24.83 -14.35 0.16
CA GLN A 149 24.76 -14.01 -1.27
C GLN A 149 24.54 -12.51 -1.46
N GLY A 150 25.13 -11.95 -2.53
CA GLY A 150 25.03 -10.53 -2.86
C GLY A 150 25.79 -9.63 -1.89
N VAL A 151 25.48 -8.33 -1.92
CA VAL A 151 26.04 -7.33 -1.00
C VAL A 151 25.02 -7.01 0.09
N ASP A 152 25.40 -7.21 1.35
CA ASP A 152 24.62 -6.77 2.52
C ASP A 152 24.91 -5.30 2.81
N GLN A 153 24.16 -4.43 2.14
CA GLN A 153 24.30 -2.98 2.24
C GLN A 153 23.96 -2.47 3.65
N LEU A 154 22.97 -3.08 4.32
CA LEU A 154 22.57 -2.65 5.66
C LEU A 154 23.69 -2.94 6.68
N ALA A 155 24.32 -4.11 6.60
CA ALA A 155 25.48 -4.42 7.44
C ALA A 155 26.65 -3.47 7.15
N GLU A 156 26.91 -3.14 5.89
CA GLU A 156 27.95 -2.18 5.50
C GLU A 156 27.65 -0.76 6.02
N VAL A 157 26.39 -0.31 5.96
CA VAL A 157 25.95 0.97 6.53
C VAL A 157 26.22 1.04 8.03
N ILE A 158 25.79 0.02 8.78
CA ILE A 158 26.02 -0.05 10.23
C ILE A 158 27.52 -0.04 10.54
N TRP A 159 28.31 -0.82 9.79
CA TRP A 159 29.75 -0.87 9.97
C TRP A 159 30.40 0.50 9.70
N LYS A 160 30.03 1.19 8.63
CA LYS A 160 30.55 2.53 8.31
C LYS A 160 30.18 3.54 9.38
N ILE A 161 28.95 3.54 9.88
CA ILE A 161 28.54 4.46 10.93
C ILE A 161 29.39 4.26 12.20
N LYS A 162 29.66 3.01 12.59
CA LYS A 162 30.48 2.72 13.77
C LYS A 162 31.96 3.02 13.60
N ASN A 163 32.53 2.70 12.42
CA ASN A 163 33.99 2.66 12.22
C ASN A 163 34.54 3.79 11.36
N ASN A 164 33.70 4.42 10.54
CA ASN A 164 34.08 5.53 9.66
C ASN A 164 32.91 6.51 9.47
N PRO A 165 32.39 7.14 10.55
CA PRO A 165 31.16 7.92 10.53
C PRO A 165 31.18 9.13 9.59
N THR A 166 32.36 9.62 9.24
CA THR A 166 32.53 10.76 8.32
C THR A 166 32.54 10.35 6.84
N ASP A 167 32.42 9.05 6.55
CA ASP A 167 32.31 8.55 5.19
C ASP A 167 31.06 9.12 4.48
N ARG A 168 31.22 9.43 3.20
CA ARG A 168 30.18 10.07 2.38
C ARG A 168 29.41 9.09 1.49
N ARG A 169 29.57 7.78 1.72
CA ARG A 169 28.98 6.67 0.95
C ARG A 169 28.23 5.71 1.86
N ILE A 170 27.65 6.24 2.94
CA ILE A 170 26.74 5.51 3.83
C ILE A 170 25.36 5.51 3.17
N VAL A 171 25.19 4.66 2.15
CA VAL A 171 24.01 4.62 1.27
C VAL A 171 23.40 3.22 1.29
N LEU A 172 22.08 3.17 1.27
CA LEU A 172 21.28 1.95 1.14
C LEU A 172 20.32 2.10 -0.04
N THR A 173 20.45 1.27 -1.07
CA THR A 173 19.61 1.34 -2.28
C THR A 173 18.81 0.06 -2.53
N ALA A 174 17.55 0.22 -2.93
CA ALA A 174 16.72 -0.85 -3.46
C ALA A 174 16.63 -0.81 -5.00
N TRP A 175 17.17 0.23 -5.65
CA TRP A 175 17.07 0.38 -7.10
C TRP A 175 18.11 -0.45 -7.83
N ASN A 176 17.68 -1.60 -8.36
CA ASN A 176 18.50 -2.48 -9.17
C ASN A 176 17.90 -2.65 -10.57
N PRO A 177 18.40 -1.93 -11.59
CA PRO A 177 17.89 -2.01 -12.96
C PRO A 177 17.82 -3.42 -13.54
N ALA A 178 18.76 -4.31 -13.18
CA ALA A 178 18.80 -5.68 -13.69
C ALA A 178 17.65 -6.55 -13.15
N ASP A 179 17.09 -6.19 -12.00
CA ASP A 179 16.05 -6.95 -11.32
C ASP A 179 14.64 -6.33 -11.44
N LEU A 180 14.50 -5.11 -11.97
CA LEU A 180 13.19 -4.42 -12.03
C LEU A 180 12.11 -5.26 -12.73
N GLY A 181 12.46 -6.00 -13.78
CA GLY A 181 11.53 -6.88 -14.50
C GLY A 181 11.10 -8.13 -13.71
N LYS A 182 11.74 -8.41 -12.57
CA LYS A 182 11.47 -9.57 -11.71
C LYS A 182 10.62 -9.20 -10.49
N MET A 183 10.44 -7.92 -10.21
CA MET A 183 9.75 -7.40 -9.02
C MET A 183 8.26 -7.23 -9.29
N ALA A 184 7.42 -7.56 -8.31
CA ALA A 184 5.99 -7.31 -8.39
C ALA A 184 5.69 -5.81 -8.53
N LEU A 185 6.45 -4.97 -7.82
CA LEU A 185 6.39 -3.52 -7.96
C LEU A 185 7.80 -2.93 -7.82
N PRO A 186 8.27 -2.12 -8.79
CA PRO A 186 9.55 -1.42 -8.65
C PRO A 186 9.59 -0.53 -7.39
N PRO A 187 10.72 -0.46 -6.66
CA PRO A 187 10.82 0.27 -5.40
C PRO A 187 10.39 1.74 -5.51
N CYS A 188 9.48 2.18 -4.64
CA CYS A 188 9.08 3.59 -4.56
C CYS A 188 10.14 4.42 -3.81
N HIS A 189 10.45 4.05 -2.57
CA HIS A 189 11.57 4.58 -1.79
C HIS A 189 12.85 3.87 -2.22
N MET A 190 13.56 4.49 -3.16
CA MET A 190 14.54 3.80 -3.99
C MET A 190 15.94 3.79 -3.37
N PHE A 191 16.33 4.83 -2.62
CA PHE A 191 17.53 4.80 -1.79
C PHE A 191 17.44 5.79 -0.64
N CYS A 192 18.22 5.57 0.41
CA CYS A 192 18.50 6.55 1.45
C CYS A 192 20.01 6.70 1.69
N GLN A 193 20.40 7.85 2.23
CA GLN A 193 21.75 8.18 2.64
C GLN A 193 21.75 8.60 4.11
N PHE A 194 22.73 8.12 4.87
CA PHE A 194 22.93 8.49 6.25
C PHE A 194 24.07 9.51 6.39
N TYR A 195 23.99 10.33 7.42
CA TYR A 195 25.00 11.32 7.79
C TYR A 195 25.18 11.33 9.30
N VAL A 196 26.43 11.30 9.76
CA VAL A 196 26.77 11.41 11.19
C VAL A 196 27.36 12.79 11.45
N SER A 197 26.76 13.55 12.35
CA SER A 197 27.28 14.87 12.74
C SER A 197 28.60 14.73 13.49
N THR A 198 29.49 15.70 13.31
CA THR A 198 30.67 15.82 14.17
C THR A 198 30.23 16.32 15.54
N PRO A 199 30.63 15.68 16.66
CA PRO A 199 30.39 16.20 18.00
C PRO A 199 30.96 17.61 18.19
N THR A 200 30.27 18.45 18.95
CA THR A 200 30.74 19.79 19.36
C THR A 200 30.77 19.89 20.89
N GLU A 201 31.25 21.01 21.44
CA GLU A 201 31.22 21.25 22.90
C GLU A 201 29.77 21.31 23.42
N GLU A 202 28.86 21.90 22.65
CA GLU A 202 27.44 22.01 22.98
C GLU A 202 26.67 20.71 22.71
N GLN A 203 27.15 19.90 21.75
CA GLN A 203 26.54 18.64 21.38
C GLN A 203 27.59 17.50 21.38
N PRO A 204 27.93 16.97 22.57
CA PRO A 204 29.06 16.04 22.74
C PRO A 204 28.80 14.65 22.13
N ARG A 205 27.55 14.30 21.85
CA ARG A 205 27.16 13.07 21.16
C ARG A 205 26.86 13.35 19.69
N ALA A 206 27.41 12.51 18.81
CA ALA A 206 27.13 12.57 17.39
C ALA A 206 25.66 12.18 17.11
N LYS A 207 25.03 12.89 16.17
CA LYS A 207 23.66 12.65 15.72
C LYS A 207 23.65 11.95 14.36
N LEU A 208 22.76 10.99 14.20
CA LEU A 208 22.49 10.31 12.93
C LEU A 208 21.29 10.97 12.24
N SER A 209 21.50 11.43 11.01
CA SER A 209 20.45 11.90 10.11
C SER A 209 20.31 10.99 8.91
N CYS A 210 19.12 10.98 8.30
CA CYS A 210 18.80 10.16 7.13
C CYS A 210 18.08 11.00 6.07
N GLN A 211 18.55 10.93 4.82
CA GLN A 211 17.85 11.46 3.66
C GLN A 211 17.32 10.30 2.82
N LEU A 212 16.01 10.27 2.61
CA LEU A 212 15.34 9.37 1.68
C LEU A 212 15.12 10.09 0.34
N TYR A 213 15.34 9.38 -0.78
CA TYR A 213 14.78 9.73 -2.08
C TYR A 213 13.71 8.73 -2.50
N GLN A 214 12.49 9.22 -2.72
CA GLN A 214 11.34 8.44 -3.16
C GLN A 214 10.90 8.88 -4.56
N ARG A 215 10.96 7.99 -5.55
CA ARG A 215 10.69 8.34 -6.97
C ARG A 215 9.21 8.64 -7.25
N SER A 216 8.30 8.09 -6.44
CA SER A 216 6.85 8.08 -6.66
C SER A 216 6.15 8.08 -5.30
N CYS A 217 5.38 9.13 -5.05
CA CYS A 217 4.87 9.47 -3.73
C CYS A 217 3.35 9.66 -3.78
N ASP A 218 2.62 8.61 -3.40
CA ASP A 218 1.20 8.69 -3.12
C ASP A 218 1.02 9.49 -1.82
N MET A 219 0.56 10.74 -1.95
CA MET A 219 0.43 11.66 -0.83
C MET A 219 -0.67 11.25 0.15
N GLY A 220 -1.70 10.50 -0.24
CA GLY A 220 -2.82 10.16 0.67
C GLY A 220 -2.59 8.90 1.50
N LEU A 221 -1.90 7.92 0.92
CA LEU A 221 -1.65 6.62 1.55
C LEU A 221 -0.16 6.37 1.85
N GLY A 222 0.71 6.49 0.85
CA GLY A 222 2.09 6.05 0.94
C GLY A 222 2.98 6.96 1.78
N VAL A 223 2.93 8.27 1.52
CA VAL A 223 3.84 9.24 2.15
C VAL A 223 3.78 9.23 3.68
N PRO A 224 2.62 9.25 4.36
CA PRO A 224 2.56 9.14 5.83
C PRO A 224 3.26 7.88 6.36
N PHE A 225 3.11 6.76 5.66
CA PHE A 225 3.74 5.49 6.00
C PHE A 225 5.26 5.55 5.81
N ASN A 226 5.72 6.14 4.70
CA ASN A 226 7.14 6.25 4.38
C ASN A 226 7.90 7.23 5.29
N ILE A 227 7.25 8.31 5.75
CA ILE A 227 7.80 9.22 6.77
C ILE A 227 8.08 8.44 8.05
N ALA A 228 7.07 7.75 8.59
CA ALA A 228 7.21 6.98 9.82
C ALA A 228 8.24 5.84 9.67
N SER A 229 8.23 5.13 8.54
CA SER A 229 9.14 4.00 8.28
C SER A 229 10.61 4.39 8.28
N TYR A 230 10.99 5.47 7.58
CA TYR A 230 12.40 5.88 7.52
C TYR A 230 12.85 6.69 8.74
N ALA A 231 11.94 7.40 9.40
CA ALA A 231 12.20 7.92 10.74
C ALA A 231 12.52 6.78 11.72
N LEU A 232 11.72 5.70 11.68
CA LEU A 232 11.91 4.51 12.51
C LEU A 232 13.24 3.83 12.21
N LEU A 233 13.56 3.60 10.92
CA LEU A 233 14.85 3.04 10.51
C LEU A 233 16.03 3.86 11.02
N THR A 234 15.91 5.19 10.99
CA THR A 234 16.95 6.09 11.50
C THR A 234 17.12 5.93 13.01
N LYS A 235 16.02 5.88 13.77
CA LYS A 235 16.07 5.64 15.23
C LYS A 235 16.64 4.27 15.55
N MET A 236 16.27 3.22 14.80
CA MET A 236 16.82 1.87 14.95
C MET A 236 18.33 1.84 14.72
N ILE A 237 18.81 2.46 13.63
CA ILE A 237 20.24 2.49 13.32
C ILE A 237 20.99 3.30 14.38
N ALA A 238 20.49 4.48 14.75
CA ALA A 238 21.08 5.31 15.81
C ALA A 238 21.23 4.51 17.11
N TYR A 239 20.19 3.77 17.51
CA TYR A 239 20.19 2.91 18.69
C TYR A 239 21.28 1.82 18.64
N VAL A 240 21.34 1.03 17.56
CA VAL A 240 22.33 -0.07 17.44
C VAL A 240 23.77 0.43 17.23
N THR A 241 23.94 1.70 16.85
CA THR A 241 25.25 2.35 16.67
C THR A 241 25.65 3.30 17.79
N ASP A 242 24.85 3.42 18.85
CA ASP A 242 25.08 4.35 19.97
C ASP A 242 25.21 5.83 19.57
N LEU A 243 24.30 6.28 18.71
CA LEU A 243 24.21 7.68 18.29
C LEU A 243 22.89 8.29 18.75
N ASP A 244 22.89 9.62 18.86
CA ASP A 244 21.64 10.36 19.05
C ASP A 244 20.92 10.49 17.70
N CYS A 245 19.62 10.73 17.74
CA CYS A 245 18.86 10.98 16.52
C CYS A 245 19.00 12.46 16.11
N GLY A 246 19.20 12.70 14.82
CA GLY A 246 19.20 14.04 14.22
C GLY A 246 17.90 14.31 13.47
N GLU A 247 17.94 14.23 12.15
CA GLU A 247 16.84 14.65 11.27
C GLU A 247 16.54 13.58 10.21
N PHE A 248 15.26 13.44 9.87
CA PHE A 248 14.80 12.71 8.71
C PHE A 248 14.40 13.68 7.58
N ILE A 249 14.95 13.48 6.38
CA ILE A 249 14.73 14.33 5.21
C ILE A 249 14.07 13.48 4.12
N HIS A 250 12.88 13.86 3.67
CA HIS A 250 12.13 13.16 2.64
C HIS A 250 12.17 13.94 1.32
N THR A 251 13.04 13.50 0.42
CA THR A 251 13.12 14.02 -0.96
C THR A 251 12.22 13.20 -1.86
N MET A 252 11.38 13.87 -2.65
CA MET A 252 10.35 13.22 -3.46
C MET A 252 10.54 13.53 -4.95
N GLY A 253 10.24 12.56 -5.81
CA GLY A 253 10.22 12.69 -7.26
C GLY A 253 8.83 13.10 -7.75
N ASP A 254 8.08 12.14 -8.30
CA ASP A 254 6.68 12.33 -8.68
C ASP A 254 5.79 12.31 -7.44
N SER A 255 5.39 13.49 -6.95
CA SER A 255 4.50 13.66 -5.80
C SER A 255 3.08 13.90 -6.27
N HIS A 256 2.17 13.00 -5.92
CA HIS A 256 0.83 12.99 -6.49
C HIS A 256 -0.29 12.64 -5.52
N ILE A 257 -1.47 13.11 -5.87
CA ILE A 257 -2.75 12.77 -5.27
C ILE A 257 -3.56 12.01 -6.32
N TYR A 258 -4.05 10.83 -5.98
CA TYR A 258 -5.05 10.16 -6.81
C TYR A 258 -6.37 10.91 -6.77
N LEU A 259 -7.05 10.98 -7.92
CA LEU A 259 -8.27 11.80 -8.02
C LEU A 259 -9.37 11.35 -7.06
N ASP A 260 -9.48 10.05 -6.80
CA ASP A 260 -10.44 9.49 -5.84
C ASP A 260 -10.04 9.66 -4.36
N HIS A 261 -8.84 10.18 -4.08
CA HIS A 261 -8.41 10.58 -2.74
C HIS A 261 -8.74 12.05 -2.43
N THR A 262 -9.14 12.84 -3.43
CA THR A 262 -9.28 14.29 -3.31
C THR A 262 -10.22 14.70 -2.16
N GLU A 263 -11.42 14.12 -2.08
CA GLU A 263 -12.40 14.49 -1.05
C GLU A 263 -11.94 14.07 0.36
N ALA A 264 -11.34 12.90 0.49
CA ALA A 264 -10.76 12.44 1.75
C ALA A 264 -9.61 13.34 2.22
N LEU A 265 -8.76 13.78 1.30
CA LEU A 265 -7.66 14.69 1.60
C LEU A 265 -8.14 16.10 1.95
N LYS A 266 -9.23 16.60 1.35
CA LYS A 266 -9.84 17.89 1.72
C LYS A 266 -10.23 17.91 3.21
N VAL A 267 -10.81 16.81 3.70
CA VAL A 267 -11.08 16.66 5.14
C VAL A 267 -9.79 16.65 5.96
N GLN A 268 -8.74 15.96 5.48
CA GLN A 268 -7.48 15.88 6.21
C GLN A 268 -6.78 17.23 6.34
N ILE A 269 -6.75 18.04 5.28
CA ILE A 269 -6.08 19.36 5.28
C ILE A 269 -6.82 20.41 6.10
N GLU A 270 -8.05 20.17 6.54
CA GLU A 270 -8.78 21.07 7.45
C GLU A 270 -8.48 20.77 8.93
N ARG A 271 -7.87 19.62 9.23
CA ARG A 271 -7.53 19.22 10.60
C ARG A 271 -6.23 19.88 11.05
N GLU A 272 -6.26 20.46 12.24
CA GLU A 272 -5.06 21.01 12.86
C GLU A 272 -4.14 19.87 13.36
N PRO A 273 -2.84 19.89 13.04
CA PRO A 273 -1.90 18.94 13.60
C PRO A 273 -1.89 18.97 15.13
N LYS A 274 -1.86 17.79 15.74
CA LYS A 274 -1.55 17.60 17.16
C LYS A 274 -0.03 17.40 17.31
N PRO A 275 0.53 17.57 18.52
CA PRO A 275 1.94 17.29 18.75
C PRO A 275 2.31 15.87 18.31
N PHE A 276 3.46 15.72 17.67
CA PHE A 276 3.99 14.41 17.36
C PHE A 276 4.25 13.58 18.63
N PRO A 277 4.06 12.25 18.56
CA PRO A 277 4.38 11.36 19.68
C PRO A 277 5.88 11.25 19.91
N LYS A 278 6.23 10.64 21.04
CA LYS A 278 7.59 10.17 21.31
C LYS A 278 7.71 8.68 21.05
N LEU A 279 8.85 8.25 20.52
CA LEU A 279 9.13 6.83 20.28
C LEU A 279 10.43 6.42 20.93
N TYR A 280 10.36 5.43 21.82
CA TYR A 280 11.50 4.84 22.51
C TYR A 280 11.76 3.42 22.03
N ILE A 281 13.03 3.02 22.04
CA ILE A 281 13.44 1.62 21.84
C ILE A 281 13.94 1.11 23.19
N ARG A 282 13.20 0.17 23.80
CA ARG A 282 13.52 -0.43 25.10
C ARG A 282 13.96 -1.88 24.88
N PRO A 283 15.07 -2.33 25.51
CA PRO A 283 15.44 -3.74 25.46
C PRO A 283 14.30 -4.62 26.01
N SER A 284 14.01 -5.74 25.36
CA SER A 284 13.10 -6.74 25.92
C SER A 284 13.63 -7.29 27.25
N GLN A 285 12.73 -7.50 28.22
CA GLN A 285 13.08 -8.13 29.50
C GLN A 285 13.60 -9.55 29.23
N GLY A 286 14.90 -9.77 29.40
CA GLY A 286 15.57 -11.05 29.09
C GLY A 286 16.87 -10.92 28.30
N GLY A 287 17.25 -9.72 27.85
CA GLY A 287 18.60 -9.48 27.34
C GLY A 287 19.64 -9.77 28.43
N ASN A 288 20.40 -10.87 28.27
CA ASN A 288 21.44 -11.28 29.21
C ASN A 288 22.32 -10.07 29.59
N GLU A 289 22.33 -9.69 30.88
CA GLU A 289 23.21 -8.64 31.40
C GLU A 289 24.70 -8.94 31.16
N GLU A 290 25.01 -10.21 30.83
CA GLU A 290 26.32 -10.78 30.49
C GLU A 290 26.69 -10.73 28.99
N GLY A 291 25.98 -9.99 28.14
CA GLY A 291 26.33 -9.78 26.73
C GLY A 291 27.36 -8.66 26.50
N SER A 292 28.05 -8.70 25.34
CA SER A 292 28.85 -7.56 24.86
C SER A 292 27.97 -6.30 24.72
N ALA A 293 28.57 -5.10 24.76
CA ALA A 293 27.82 -3.85 24.55
C ALA A 293 27.02 -3.84 23.24
N GLU A 294 27.47 -4.60 22.23
CA GLU A 294 26.80 -4.77 20.94
C GLU A 294 25.60 -5.71 21.00
N THR A 295 25.69 -6.78 21.80
CA THR A 295 24.57 -7.70 22.05
C THR A 295 23.46 -7.03 22.88
N LYS A 296 23.81 -6.04 23.71
CA LYS A 296 22.86 -5.26 24.53
C LYS A 296 21.98 -4.29 23.73
N ARG A 297 22.35 -3.99 22.48
CA ARG A 297 21.62 -3.03 21.61
C ARG A 297 21.14 -3.69 20.32
N ALA A 298 20.79 -4.97 20.40
CA ALA A 298 20.09 -5.63 19.32
C ALA A 298 18.59 -5.32 19.43
N ILE A 299 17.92 -5.26 18.28
CA ILE A 299 16.46 -5.16 18.22
C ILE A 299 15.93 -6.54 17.83
N HIS A 300 15.08 -7.12 18.68
CA HIS A 300 14.65 -8.50 18.54
C HIS A 300 13.24 -8.63 17.96
N ASN A 301 12.33 -7.76 18.39
CA ASN A 301 10.92 -7.84 18.03
C ASN A 301 10.21 -6.49 18.17
N ILE A 302 8.92 -6.48 17.82
CA ILE A 302 8.08 -5.28 17.82
C ILE A 302 7.82 -4.71 19.22
N ASP A 303 7.84 -5.52 20.27
CA ASP A 303 7.47 -5.11 21.64
C ASP A 303 8.52 -4.18 22.28
N GLU A 304 9.68 -4.05 21.64
CA GLU A 304 10.75 -3.13 22.05
C GLU A 304 10.46 -1.68 21.65
N PHE A 305 9.48 -1.44 20.76
CA PHE A 305 9.09 -0.10 20.34
C PHE A 305 7.96 0.44 21.22
N LYS A 306 8.24 1.47 22.02
CA LYS A 306 7.22 2.13 22.86
C LYS A 306 6.87 3.51 22.32
N LEU A 307 5.65 3.65 21.82
CA LEU A 307 5.07 4.91 21.39
C LEU A 307 4.35 5.56 22.59
N GLU A 308 4.70 6.80 22.93
CA GLU A 308 4.06 7.58 23.99
C GLU A 308 3.41 8.84 23.40
N ASP A 309 2.35 9.31 24.04
CA ASP A 309 1.63 10.56 23.72
C ASP A 309 1.07 10.64 22.28
N PHE A 310 0.75 9.50 21.66
CA PHE A 310 0.14 9.50 20.33
C PHE A 310 -1.34 9.83 20.37
N ASN A 311 -1.64 11.11 20.20
CA ASN A 311 -2.99 11.61 19.99
C ASN A 311 -3.17 12.02 18.53
N SER A 312 -4.04 11.31 17.80
CA SER A 312 -4.36 11.62 16.40
C SER A 312 -5.84 11.97 16.24
N TRP A 313 -6.17 12.55 15.10
CA TRP A 313 -7.55 12.55 14.61
C TRP A 313 -7.95 11.13 14.16
N SER A 314 -9.25 10.94 13.94
CA SER A 314 -9.81 9.66 13.49
C SER A 314 -9.25 9.24 12.12
N THR A 315 -9.30 7.93 11.84
CA THR A 315 -8.91 7.36 10.56
C THR A 315 -9.70 8.00 9.40
N ILE A 316 -9.02 8.28 8.30
CA ILE A 316 -9.63 8.66 7.02
C ILE A 316 -9.42 7.49 6.06
N ARG A 317 -10.49 7.01 5.44
CA ARG A 317 -10.46 5.85 4.55
C ARG A 317 -10.07 6.28 3.13
N TYR A 318 -9.17 5.51 2.53
CA TYR A 318 -8.70 5.70 1.15
C TYR A 318 -8.73 4.36 0.42
N ARG A 319 -9.00 4.39 -0.89
CA ARG A 319 -8.90 3.20 -1.74
C ARG A 319 -7.45 3.00 -2.19
N VAL A 320 -6.94 1.78 -2.07
CA VAL A 320 -5.61 1.41 -2.58
C VAL A 320 -5.70 1.15 -4.08
N GLN A 321 -4.82 1.77 -4.87
CA GLN A 321 -4.89 1.67 -6.33
C GLN A 321 -4.20 0.45 -6.91
N GLY A 322 -4.88 -0.18 -7.88
CA GLY A 322 -4.46 -1.44 -8.50
C GLY A 322 -5.15 -2.69 -7.95
N ARG A 323 -6.10 -2.57 -7.01
CA ARG A 323 -7.01 -3.66 -6.62
C ARG A 323 -8.27 -3.62 -7.49
N HIS A 324 -8.58 -4.71 -8.20
CA HIS A 324 -9.96 -4.95 -8.66
C HIS A 324 -10.73 -5.53 -7.47
N ILE A 325 -11.62 -4.74 -6.87
CA ILE A 325 -12.61 -5.24 -5.91
C ILE A 325 -13.95 -5.12 -6.62
N GLU A 326 -14.58 -6.26 -6.91
CA GLU A 326 -15.99 -6.29 -7.28
C GLU A 326 -16.81 -5.73 -6.11
N ALA A 327 -17.75 -4.82 -6.39
CA ALA A 327 -18.47 -4.02 -5.41
C ALA A 327 -19.20 -4.80 -4.31
N GLU A 328 -19.33 -6.12 -4.44
CA GLU A 328 -20.02 -7.00 -3.48
C GLU A 328 -19.15 -7.37 -2.24
N ASN A 329 -17.83 -7.13 -2.28
CA ASN A 329 -16.91 -7.50 -1.19
C ASN A 329 -16.53 -6.34 -0.24
N GLU A 330 -17.10 -5.13 -0.41
CA GLU A 330 -16.82 -3.99 0.47
C GLU A 330 -17.23 -4.26 1.94
N GLY A 331 -18.27 -5.07 2.17
CA GLY A 331 -18.76 -5.39 3.52
C GLY A 331 -17.91 -6.38 4.31
N LEU A 332 -17.24 -7.34 3.65
CA LEU A 332 -16.43 -8.37 4.33
C LEU A 332 -15.04 -7.84 4.73
N PHE A 333 -14.46 -6.93 3.93
CA PHE A 333 -13.22 -6.24 4.29
C PHE A 333 -13.40 -5.26 5.44
N GLN A 334 -14.63 -4.76 5.64
CA GLN A 334 -14.97 -3.82 6.69
C GLN A 334 -14.83 -4.46 8.08
N GLU A 335 -15.32 -5.69 8.26
CA GLU A 335 -15.18 -6.42 9.53
C GLU A 335 -13.74 -6.88 9.82
N GLU A 336 -12.97 -7.26 8.80
CA GLU A 336 -11.60 -7.74 8.98
C GLU A 336 -10.60 -6.62 9.32
N TYR A 337 -10.74 -5.44 8.71
CA TYR A 337 -9.92 -4.29 9.03
C TYR A 337 -10.24 -3.76 10.43
N GLU A 338 -11.52 -3.70 10.81
CA GLU A 338 -11.97 -3.32 12.15
C GLU A 338 -11.49 -4.32 13.24
N ARG A 339 -11.44 -5.62 12.94
CA ARG A 339 -10.83 -6.63 13.84
C ARG A 339 -9.32 -6.47 14.01
N SER A 340 -8.62 -5.99 12.98
CA SER A 340 -7.18 -5.70 13.07
C SER A 340 -6.87 -4.41 13.83
N GLU A 341 -7.78 -3.43 13.81
CA GLU A 341 -7.69 -2.17 14.58
C GLU A 341 -7.97 -2.37 16.08
N GLN A 342 -8.84 -3.32 16.47
CA GLN A 342 -9.08 -3.65 17.89
C GLN A 342 -7.84 -4.20 18.62
N GLY A 343 -6.84 -4.73 17.90
CA GLY A 343 -5.56 -5.12 18.50
C GLY A 343 -4.63 -3.94 18.85
N ASP A 344 -4.89 -2.76 18.27
CA ASP A 344 -4.05 -1.56 18.39
C ASP A 344 -4.31 -0.78 19.70
N GLU A 345 -5.47 -0.99 20.34
CA GLU A 345 -5.82 -0.35 21.62
C GLU A 345 -4.86 -0.73 22.77
N THR A 346 -4.19 -1.88 22.66
CA THR A 346 -3.22 -2.37 23.65
C THR A 346 -1.92 -1.57 23.70
N TYR A 347 -1.61 -0.79 22.65
CA TYR A 347 -0.41 0.06 22.61
C TYR A 347 -0.65 1.49 23.11
N THR A 348 -1.91 1.89 23.31
CA THR A 348 -2.29 3.29 23.57
C THR A 348 -2.77 3.60 24.99
N GLN A 349 -2.75 2.64 25.93
CA GLN A 349 -3.28 2.89 27.27
C GLN A 349 -2.22 2.81 28.38
N ASP A 350 -1.87 3.98 28.91
CA ASP A 350 -1.90 4.17 30.36
C ASP A 350 -2.68 5.48 30.67
N ARG A 351 -3.66 5.33 31.55
CA ARG A 351 -4.73 6.24 32.01
C ARG A 351 -4.43 7.74 32.03
N LEU A 352 -5.45 8.55 31.70
CA LEU A 352 -6.07 9.52 32.64
C LEU A 352 -7.55 9.79 32.29
N ALA A 353 -8.31 10.07 33.33
CA ALA A 353 -9.77 10.00 33.41
C ALA A 353 -10.50 11.21 32.80
N HIS A 354 -11.76 10.97 32.43
CA HIS A 354 -12.78 11.94 32.10
C HIS A 354 -12.90 13.06 33.14
N GLU A 355 -12.81 14.30 32.68
CA GLU A 355 -13.59 15.42 33.21
C GLU A 355 -14.18 16.17 32.01
N ASP A 356 -15.49 16.06 31.89
CA ASP A 356 -16.34 16.88 31.03
C ASP A 356 -16.40 18.28 31.66
N ASP A 357 -16.19 19.34 30.87
CA ASP A 357 -16.81 20.63 31.15
C ASP A 357 -17.08 21.34 29.81
N ASP A 358 -18.37 21.45 29.52
CA ASP A 358 -18.97 22.35 28.55
C ASP A 358 -18.67 23.80 28.95
N ASP A 359 -18.22 24.64 28.02
CA ASP A 359 -18.63 26.04 28.04
C ASP A 359 -18.60 26.64 26.62
N GLN A 360 -19.78 27.13 26.22
CA GLN A 360 -20.02 27.87 25.01
C GLN A 360 -19.50 29.31 25.14
N ALA A 361 -18.88 29.83 24.08
CA ALA A 361 -18.90 31.26 23.80
C ALA A 361 -18.69 31.53 22.30
N GLU A 362 -19.78 31.86 21.60
CA GLU A 362 -19.73 32.66 20.38
C GLU A 362 -19.24 34.08 20.70
N ILE A 363 -18.47 34.70 19.78
CA ILE A 363 -18.66 36.06 19.22
C ILE A 363 -17.45 36.37 18.30
N ALA A 364 -17.75 36.62 17.02
CA ALA A 364 -16.88 37.32 16.06
C ALA A 364 -17.21 38.85 16.12
N PRO A 365 -16.39 39.79 15.59
CA PRO A 365 -16.19 39.91 14.14
C PRO A 365 -14.82 40.46 13.64
N GLN A 366 -14.73 40.43 12.31
CA GLN A 366 -13.65 40.68 11.35
C GLN A 366 -12.97 42.07 11.40
N GLY A 367 -11.69 42.11 10.99
CA GLY A 367 -10.99 43.35 10.61
C GLY A 367 -9.59 43.16 9.98
N SER A 368 -9.48 43.45 8.67
CA SER A 368 -8.25 43.74 7.89
C SER A 368 -7.36 42.58 7.38
N THR A 369 -7.60 42.13 6.14
CA THR A 369 -6.63 41.32 5.34
C THR A 369 -6.32 41.93 3.96
N THR A 370 -6.98 43.04 3.59
CA THR A 370 -6.83 43.67 2.26
C THR A 370 -5.56 44.52 2.11
N SER A 371 -5.09 45.20 3.19
CA SER A 371 -3.91 46.07 3.10
C SER A 371 -2.57 45.32 3.07
N ALA A 372 -2.52 44.13 3.69
CA ALA A 372 -1.34 43.26 3.66
C ALA A 372 -1.13 42.62 2.27
N ARG A 373 -2.22 42.22 1.59
CA ARG A 373 -2.18 41.71 0.21
C ARG A 373 -1.74 42.78 -0.80
N LEU A 374 -2.18 44.02 -0.64
CA LEU A 374 -1.78 45.13 -1.51
C LEU A 374 -0.29 45.51 -1.33
N ARG A 375 0.24 45.43 -0.11
CA ARG A 375 1.67 45.65 0.16
C ARG A 375 2.55 44.58 -0.46
N MET A 376 2.21 43.29 -0.28
CA MET A 376 2.95 42.19 -0.93
C MET A 376 2.93 42.28 -2.46
N HIS A 377 1.79 42.65 -3.06
CA HIS A 377 1.71 42.83 -4.51
C HIS A 377 2.56 44.03 -4.97
N HIS A 378 2.60 45.13 -4.22
CA HIS A 378 3.44 46.29 -4.53
C HIS A 378 4.94 45.93 -4.48
N GLU A 379 5.38 45.25 -3.42
CA GLU A 379 6.78 44.82 -3.26
C GLU A 379 7.21 43.87 -4.39
N MET A 380 6.34 42.92 -4.78
CA MET A 380 6.62 42.00 -5.87
C MET A 380 6.79 42.73 -7.22
N VAL A 381 5.97 43.75 -7.47
CA VAL A 381 6.08 44.60 -8.67
C VAL A 381 7.35 45.45 -8.66
N GLN A 382 7.79 45.97 -7.50
CA GLN A 382 9.06 46.71 -7.38
C GLN A 382 10.28 45.81 -7.63
N GLN A 383 10.26 44.58 -7.12
CA GLN A 383 11.34 43.62 -7.36
C GLN A 383 11.46 43.27 -8.86
N MET A 384 10.34 43.17 -9.57
CA MET A 384 10.33 42.95 -11.02
C MET A 384 10.86 44.18 -11.79
N ARG A 385 10.56 45.41 -11.36
CA ARG A 385 11.08 46.66 -11.98
C ARG A 385 12.59 46.83 -11.81
N VAL A 386 13.12 46.53 -10.62
CA VAL A 386 14.56 46.60 -10.35
C VAL A 386 15.31 45.57 -11.21
N ARG A 387 14.78 44.36 -11.36
CA ARG A 387 15.34 43.34 -12.28
C ARG A 387 15.31 43.77 -13.75
N ALA A 388 14.35 44.62 -14.13
CA ALA A 388 14.25 45.21 -15.46
C ALA A 388 15.04 46.52 -15.64
N GLY A 389 15.85 46.92 -14.64
CA GLY A 389 16.74 48.09 -14.73
C GLY A 389 16.08 49.45 -14.45
N PHE A 390 14.86 49.46 -13.91
CA PHE A 390 14.16 50.70 -13.54
C PHE A 390 14.32 51.03 -12.06
N ALA A 391 14.38 52.31 -11.71
CA ALA A 391 14.43 52.77 -10.32
C ALA A 391 13.09 52.49 -9.59
N PRO A 392 13.12 52.11 -8.30
CA PRO A 392 11.92 51.88 -7.50
C PRO A 392 11.16 53.18 -7.20
N GLU A 393 9.84 53.10 -7.12
CA GLU A 393 8.98 54.21 -6.66
C GLU A 393 8.42 53.93 -5.26
N PRO A 394 8.25 54.96 -4.41
CA PRO A 394 7.70 54.81 -3.06
C PRO A 394 6.20 54.43 -3.09
N PHE A 395 5.75 53.76 -2.02
CA PHE A 395 4.35 53.38 -1.83
C PHE A 395 3.47 54.65 -1.69
N PRO A 396 2.29 54.73 -2.32
CA PRO A 396 1.41 55.88 -2.16
C PRO A 396 0.89 55.92 -0.71
N GLY A 397 1.41 56.83 0.10
CA GLY A 397 1.02 56.99 1.50
C GLY A 397 2.13 57.45 2.44
N ASP A 398 3.40 57.29 2.05
CA ASP A 398 4.53 57.71 2.90
C ASP A 398 5.02 59.11 2.49
N VAL A 399 4.38 60.13 3.06
CA VAL A 399 4.99 61.45 3.30
C VAL A 399 4.78 61.79 4.76
N ASP A 400 5.90 61.93 5.47
CA ASP A 400 5.97 62.28 6.88
C ASP A 400 5.16 63.55 7.21
N GLY A 401 4.51 63.50 8.38
CA GLY A 401 3.46 64.42 8.78
C GLY A 401 3.86 65.88 8.99
N VAL A 402 2.88 66.74 8.78
CA VAL A 402 2.68 68.01 9.50
C VAL A 402 1.19 68.10 9.81
N GLU A 403 0.93 68.50 11.05
CA GLU A 403 -0.34 68.64 11.77
C GLU A 403 -1.44 69.42 11.02
N GLY A 404 -2.69 69.15 11.41
CA GLY A 404 -3.66 70.22 11.61
C GLY A 404 -4.91 70.21 10.73
N ASP A 405 -6.00 69.81 11.38
CA ASP A 405 -7.25 70.58 11.46
C ASP A 405 -8.43 70.20 10.54
N GLU A 406 -9.59 70.27 11.19
CA GLU A 406 -10.92 69.81 10.82
C GLU A 406 -11.55 70.64 9.68
N GLY A 407 -12.57 70.08 9.02
CA GLY A 407 -13.48 70.86 8.18
C GLY A 407 -14.21 70.06 7.11
N GLU A 408 -15.41 69.57 7.46
CA GLU A 408 -16.48 69.34 6.50
C GLU A 408 -16.81 70.64 5.76
N ASP A 409 -17.12 70.54 4.46
CA ASP A 409 -18.27 71.17 3.78
C ASP A 409 -17.96 71.57 2.33
N GLY A 410 -18.98 71.37 1.48
CA GLY A 410 -19.31 72.37 0.47
C GLY A 410 -19.00 72.02 -0.99
N GLU A 411 -20.06 71.65 -1.70
CA GLU A 411 -20.22 71.86 -3.15
C GLU A 411 -20.17 73.36 -3.53
N GLU A 412 -20.33 73.64 -4.83
CA GLU A 412 -20.48 74.95 -5.52
C GLU A 412 -19.18 75.48 -6.16
N GLU A 413 -19.01 75.31 -7.47
CA GLU A 413 -19.56 76.11 -8.60
C GLU A 413 -18.80 77.43 -8.83
N GLU A 414 -18.34 77.58 -10.08
CA GLU A 414 -17.72 78.77 -10.63
C GLU A 414 -18.74 79.90 -10.72
N GLU A 415 -18.35 81.14 -10.40
CA GLU A 415 -18.80 82.31 -11.15
C GLU A 415 -17.96 83.56 -10.81
N ASP A 416 -18.23 84.60 -11.60
CA ASP A 416 -17.29 85.53 -12.23
C ASP A 416 -17.28 86.93 -11.57
N ASP A 417 -16.30 87.71 -12.00
CA ASP A 417 -16.34 89.18 -12.17
C ASP A 417 -16.05 90.15 -10.99
N GLY A 418 -15.14 91.11 -11.28
CA GLY A 418 -15.51 92.52 -11.18
C GLY A 418 -14.94 93.43 -10.07
N GLY A 419 -13.68 93.94 -10.24
CA GLY A 419 -13.23 95.33 -9.94
C GLY A 419 -13.27 95.87 -8.48
N VAL A 420 -12.53 96.89 -8.00
CA VAL A 420 -11.54 97.91 -8.46
C VAL A 420 -10.73 98.34 -7.20
N GLY A 421 -9.47 98.83 -7.38
CA GLY A 421 -8.41 99.02 -6.36
C GLY A 421 -8.54 100.15 -5.32
N PRO A 422 -7.45 100.76 -4.73
CA PRO A 422 -6.02 100.66 -5.04
C PRO A 422 -5.06 100.46 -3.81
N SER A 423 -3.81 100.02 -4.05
CA SER A 423 -2.56 100.70 -3.61
C SER A 423 -1.34 99.78 -3.41
N SER A 424 -0.20 100.33 -3.83
CA SER A 424 1.20 99.96 -3.55
C SER A 424 1.76 98.70 -4.26
N GLY A 425 2.82 98.95 -5.04
CA GLY A 425 3.38 98.00 -6.00
C GLY A 425 4.29 96.95 -5.39
N ALA A 426 4.27 95.77 -6.03
CA ALA A 426 5.41 94.88 -6.14
C ALA A 426 5.24 94.04 -7.42
N THR A 427 6.06 94.29 -8.43
CA THR A 427 6.21 93.41 -9.60
C THR A 427 6.58 91.99 -9.17
N PRO A 428 5.86 90.93 -9.57
CA PRO A 428 6.32 89.57 -9.38
C PRO A 428 7.45 89.28 -10.37
N THR A 429 8.63 89.00 -9.83
CA THR A 429 9.84 88.65 -10.57
C THR A 429 9.62 87.47 -11.52
N ALA A 430 10.21 87.55 -12.71
CA ALA A 430 10.16 86.58 -13.82
C ALA A 430 10.45 85.10 -13.44
N GLY A 431 11.00 84.85 -12.24
CA GLY A 431 11.21 83.51 -11.69
C GLY A 431 9.91 82.77 -11.31
N ARG A 432 8.84 83.46 -10.91
CA ARG A 432 7.59 82.80 -10.47
C ARG A 432 6.77 82.27 -11.65
N ILE A 433 6.76 82.99 -12.78
CA ILE A 433 6.10 82.59 -14.03
C ILE A 433 6.81 81.40 -14.68
N LYS A 434 8.15 81.38 -14.68
CA LYS A 434 8.94 80.22 -15.16
C LYS A 434 8.69 78.94 -14.35
N LYS A 435 8.49 79.06 -13.03
CA LYS A 435 8.27 77.90 -12.14
C LYS A 435 6.88 77.27 -12.31
N ILE A 436 5.85 78.08 -12.61
CA ILE A 436 4.48 77.60 -12.89
C ILE A 436 4.41 76.94 -14.28
N GLY A 437 5.08 77.53 -15.30
CA GLY A 437 5.18 76.93 -16.63
C GLY A 437 5.89 75.58 -16.63
N LYS A 438 6.98 75.44 -15.85
CA LYS A 438 7.70 74.17 -15.70
C LYS A 438 6.85 73.09 -15.03
N LYS A 439 6.13 73.42 -13.95
CA LYS A 439 5.20 72.48 -13.28
C LYS A 439 4.03 72.05 -14.18
N ARG A 440 3.47 72.94 -15.01
CA ARG A 440 2.42 72.58 -15.98
C ARG A 440 2.95 71.67 -17.08
N ALA A 441 4.16 71.93 -17.60
CA ALA A 441 4.80 71.08 -18.60
C ALA A 441 5.12 69.68 -18.05
N GLU A 442 5.65 69.58 -16.83
CA GLU A 442 5.92 68.30 -16.15
C GLU A 442 4.62 67.51 -15.89
N LYS A 443 3.52 68.19 -15.50
CA LYS A 443 2.22 67.54 -15.30
C LYS A 443 1.62 67.02 -16.62
N LEU A 444 1.80 67.77 -17.72
CA LEU A 444 1.35 67.34 -19.05
C LEU A 444 2.15 66.14 -19.56
N GLN A 445 3.48 66.18 -19.40
CA GLN A 445 4.37 65.09 -19.77
C GLN A 445 4.09 63.81 -18.97
N ARG A 446 3.80 63.94 -17.67
CA ARG A 446 3.40 62.80 -16.82
C ARG A 446 2.04 62.23 -17.22
N LYS A 447 1.10 63.07 -17.68
CA LYS A 447 -0.21 62.64 -18.18
C LYS A 447 -0.09 61.87 -19.50
N GLU A 448 0.79 62.32 -20.40
CA GLU A 448 1.10 61.61 -21.65
C GLU A 448 1.81 60.28 -21.40
N GLN A 449 2.80 60.24 -20.49
CA GLN A 449 3.47 58.99 -20.11
C GLN A 449 2.49 57.98 -19.49
N MET A 450 1.57 58.42 -18.63
CA MET A 450 0.54 57.55 -18.06
C MET A 450 -0.47 57.06 -19.10
N ARG A 451 -0.78 57.87 -20.12
CA ARG A 451 -1.62 57.45 -21.24
C ARG A 451 -0.91 56.38 -22.07
N ALA A 452 0.34 56.60 -22.44
CA ALA A 452 1.15 55.64 -23.19
C ALA A 452 1.32 54.32 -22.41
N TYR A 453 1.50 54.39 -21.09
CA TYR A 453 1.58 53.20 -20.24
C TYR A 453 0.26 52.42 -20.20
N ARG A 454 -0.90 53.11 -20.10
CA ARG A 454 -2.21 52.45 -20.16
C ARG A 454 -2.46 51.78 -21.52
N GLU A 455 -2.10 52.45 -22.61
CA GLU A 455 -2.20 51.90 -23.96
C GLU A 455 -1.30 50.67 -24.14
N PHE A 456 -0.07 50.70 -23.61
CA PHE A 456 0.85 49.55 -23.60
C PHE A 456 0.30 48.37 -22.79
N MET A 457 -0.23 48.62 -21.59
CA MET A 457 -0.78 47.56 -20.74
C MET A 457 -2.04 46.93 -21.34
N ALA A 458 -2.89 47.73 -22.00
CA ALA A 458 -4.05 47.24 -22.74
C ALA A 458 -3.65 46.37 -23.94
N ALA A 459 -2.63 46.78 -24.69
CA ALA A 459 -2.09 45.97 -25.80
C ALA A 459 -1.51 44.64 -25.30
N GLN A 460 -0.80 44.63 -24.16
CA GLN A 460 -0.28 43.42 -23.52
C GLN A 460 -1.37 42.49 -22.98
N GLN A 461 -2.49 43.04 -22.51
CA GLN A 461 -3.65 42.22 -22.12
C GLN A 461 -4.33 41.58 -23.33
N GLU A 462 -4.48 42.33 -24.42
CA GLU A 462 -5.09 41.82 -25.65
C GLU A 462 -4.21 40.74 -26.32
N GLU A 463 -2.89 40.92 -26.33
CA GLU A 463 -1.94 39.92 -26.83
C GLU A 463 -2.01 38.62 -26.01
N ARG A 464 -2.09 38.72 -24.67
CA ARG A 464 -2.30 37.54 -23.81
C ARG A 464 -3.63 36.84 -24.10
N ARG A 465 -4.71 37.60 -24.27
CA ARG A 465 -6.03 37.04 -24.61
C ARG A 465 -6.00 36.26 -25.93
N GLN A 466 -5.33 36.80 -26.95
CA GLN A 466 -5.16 36.13 -28.23
C GLN A 466 -4.30 34.86 -28.13
N GLN A 467 -3.26 34.87 -27.28
CA GLN A 467 -2.44 33.67 -27.03
C GLN A 467 -3.23 32.58 -26.28
N GLU A 468 -4.06 32.96 -25.31
CA GLU A 468 -4.95 32.04 -24.59
C GLU A 468 -6.00 31.42 -25.52
N GLU A 469 -6.63 32.22 -26.38
CA GLU A 469 -7.60 31.73 -27.37
C GLU A 469 -6.93 30.76 -28.36
N LEU A 470 -5.73 31.07 -28.85
CA LEU A 470 -4.97 30.19 -29.74
C LEU A 470 -4.61 28.86 -29.04
N PHE A 471 -4.19 28.93 -27.78
CA PHE A 471 -3.87 27.75 -26.98
C PHE A 471 -5.09 26.86 -26.77
N GLN A 472 -6.24 27.44 -26.40
CA GLN A 472 -7.51 26.72 -26.26
C GLN A 472 -7.95 26.04 -27.57
N MET A 473 -7.74 26.71 -28.71
CA MET A 473 -8.06 26.15 -30.02
C MET A 473 -7.16 24.96 -30.39
N GLN A 474 -5.87 25.03 -30.06
CA GLN A 474 -4.91 23.94 -30.26
C GLN A 474 -5.19 22.75 -29.34
N GLU A 475 -5.50 23.01 -28.07
CA GLU A 475 -5.97 22.02 -27.09
C GLU A 475 -7.21 21.27 -27.59
N ALA A 476 -8.25 22.00 -28.02
CA ALA A 476 -9.48 21.41 -28.54
C ALA A 476 -9.23 20.54 -29.78
N ALA A 477 -8.36 20.97 -30.70
CA ALA A 477 -7.99 20.18 -31.87
C ALA A 477 -7.26 18.88 -31.48
N GLN A 478 -6.31 18.94 -30.55
CA GLN A 478 -5.60 17.76 -30.04
C GLN A 478 -6.55 16.80 -29.30
N GLN A 479 -7.47 17.32 -28.49
CA GLN A 479 -8.49 16.52 -27.81
C GLN A 479 -9.41 15.81 -28.81
N GLY A 480 -9.79 16.48 -29.90
CA GLY A 480 -10.55 15.88 -31.00
C GLY A 480 -9.82 14.71 -31.65
N GLU A 481 -8.53 14.87 -31.96
CA GLU A 481 -7.71 13.81 -32.55
C GLU A 481 -7.52 12.62 -31.59
N ARG A 482 -7.33 12.88 -30.30
CA ARG A 482 -7.25 11.84 -29.25
C ARG A 482 -8.57 11.07 -29.13
N ARG A 483 -9.72 11.75 -29.16
CA ARG A 483 -11.05 11.11 -29.14
C ARG A 483 -11.24 10.19 -30.35
N ARG A 484 -10.82 10.63 -31.54
CA ARG A 484 -10.88 9.81 -32.76
C ARG A 484 -10.00 8.57 -32.65
N LYS A 485 -8.72 8.70 -32.26
CA LYS A 485 -7.81 7.56 -32.08
C LYS A 485 -8.33 6.57 -31.02
N ARG A 486 -8.92 7.07 -29.93
CA ARG A 486 -9.54 6.24 -28.89
C ARG A 486 -10.76 5.48 -29.42
N SER A 487 -11.61 6.12 -30.22
CA SER A 487 -12.76 5.46 -30.85
C SER A 487 -12.33 4.36 -31.83
N GLU A 488 -11.31 4.62 -32.64
CA GLU A 488 -10.72 3.62 -33.56
C GLU A 488 -10.12 2.43 -32.78
N GLN A 489 -9.48 2.68 -31.64
CA GLN A 489 -8.91 1.63 -30.79
C GLN A 489 -10.00 0.78 -30.11
N ILE A 490 -11.05 1.41 -29.58
CA ILE A 490 -12.19 0.72 -28.96
C ILE A 490 -12.85 -0.24 -29.97
N GLU A 491 -13.02 0.20 -31.21
CA GLU A 491 -13.61 -0.64 -32.26
C GLU A 491 -12.69 -1.81 -32.66
N LYS A 492 -11.37 -1.62 -32.68
CA LYS A 492 -10.41 -2.72 -32.89
C LYS A 492 -10.46 -3.73 -31.74
N ASP A 493 -10.52 -3.26 -30.50
CA ASP A 493 -10.58 -4.12 -29.32
C ASP A 493 -11.90 -4.89 -29.24
N ARG A 494 -13.02 -4.27 -29.64
CA ARG A 494 -14.32 -4.95 -29.78
C ARG A 494 -14.24 -6.12 -30.75
N LYS A 495 -13.69 -5.89 -31.95
CA LYS A 495 -13.52 -6.95 -32.96
C LYS A 495 -12.60 -8.07 -32.47
N ARG A 496 -11.51 -7.74 -31.76
CA ARG A 496 -10.60 -8.73 -31.18
C ARG A 496 -11.28 -9.58 -30.11
N LYS A 497 -12.12 -8.98 -29.25
CA LYS A 497 -12.91 -9.70 -28.24
C LYS A 497 -13.94 -10.64 -28.88
N GLU A 498 -14.60 -10.22 -29.95
CA GLU A 498 -15.54 -11.08 -30.69
C GLU A 498 -14.83 -12.30 -31.31
N GLN A 499 -13.65 -12.10 -31.92
CA GLN A 499 -12.84 -13.21 -32.45
C GLN A 499 -12.37 -14.17 -31.36
N LEU A 500 -12.01 -13.66 -30.18
CA LEU A 500 -11.58 -14.48 -29.05
C LEU A 500 -12.75 -15.35 -28.54
N LYS A 501 -13.94 -14.75 -28.37
CA LYS A 501 -15.16 -15.46 -27.97
C LYS A 501 -15.52 -16.57 -28.96
N GLU A 502 -15.39 -16.33 -30.26
CA GLU A 502 -15.66 -17.34 -31.27
C GLU A 502 -14.65 -18.49 -31.22
N LYS A 503 -13.37 -18.19 -30.96
CA LYS A 503 -12.32 -19.19 -30.79
C LYS A 503 -12.55 -20.05 -29.54
N GLU A 504 -12.87 -19.42 -28.41
CA GLU A 504 -13.19 -20.12 -27.15
C GLU A 504 -14.43 -21.01 -27.29
N ALA A 505 -15.47 -20.55 -28.02
CA ALA A 505 -16.65 -21.35 -28.28
C ALA A 505 -16.32 -22.62 -29.09
N LYS A 506 -15.46 -22.52 -30.11
CA LYS A 506 -15.00 -23.67 -30.92
C LYS A 506 -14.15 -24.64 -30.10
N GLU A 507 -13.30 -24.14 -29.22
CA GLU A 507 -12.47 -24.95 -28.34
C GLU A 507 -13.31 -25.69 -27.29
N ASN A 508 -14.29 -25.01 -26.69
CA ASN A 508 -15.22 -25.61 -25.74
C ASN A 508 -16.11 -26.69 -26.37
N ASP A 509 -16.63 -26.47 -27.59
CA ASP A 509 -17.37 -27.50 -28.33
C ASP A 509 -16.51 -28.75 -28.60
N SER A 510 -15.26 -28.54 -29.00
CA SER A 510 -14.30 -29.62 -29.22
C SER A 510 -14.00 -30.40 -27.93
N LYS A 511 -13.84 -29.69 -26.80
CA LYS A 511 -13.63 -30.28 -25.48
C LYS A 511 -14.86 -31.09 -25.02
N MET A 512 -16.07 -30.57 -25.21
CA MET A 512 -17.30 -31.26 -24.85
C MET A 512 -17.52 -32.53 -25.67
N LYS A 513 -17.20 -32.52 -26.96
CA LYS A 513 -17.23 -33.72 -27.81
C LYS A 513 -16.26 -34.80 -27.31
N ARG A 514 -15.07 -34.41 -26.85
CA ARG A 514 -14.07 -35.32 -26.29
C ARG A 514 -14.55 -35.95 -24.98
N ILE A 515 -15.08 -35.14 -24.07
CA ILE A 515 -15.67 -35.61 -22.80
C ILE A 515 -16.84 -36.58 -23.06
N HIS A 516 -17.71 -36.27 -24.02
CA HIS A 516 -18.83 -37.15 -24.37
C HIS A 516 -18.35 -38.50 -24.91
N SER A 517 -17.31 -38.50 -25.77
CA SER A 517 -16.70 -39.74 -26.27
C SER A 517 -16.08 -40.59 -25.15
N GLU A 518 -15.41 -39.96 -24.18
CA GLU A 518 -14.82 -40.66 -23.02
C GLU A 518 -15.90 -41.24 -22.10
N ARG A 519 -16.99 -40.51 -21.84
CA ARG A 519 -18.14 -41.03 -21.07
C ARG A 519 -18.77 -42.26 -21.71
N LEU A 520 -18.93 -42.27 -23.04
CA LEU A 520 -19.45 -43.43 -23.77
C LEU A 520 -18.53 -44.66 -23.64
N LYS A 521 -17.20 -44.46 -23.64
CA LYS A 521 -16.23 -45.53 -23.41
C LYS A 521 -16.31 -46.07 -21.99
N ASP A 522 -16.43 -45.19 -20.99
CA ASP A 522 -16.57 -45.60 -19.58
C ASP A 522 -17.89 -46.34 -19.34
N GLU A 523 -19.00 -45.90 -19.95
CA GLU A 523 -20.28 -46.58 -19.81
C GLU A 523 -20.27 -48.00 -20.42
N LYS A 524 -19.58 -48.16 -21.57
CA LYS A 524 -19.37 -49.48 -22.18
C LYS A 524 -18.54 -50.38 -21.26
N ALA A 525 -17.43 -49.88 -20.71
CA ALA A 525 -16.60 -50.62 -19.76
C ALA A 525 -17.39 -51.03 -18.50
N ARG A 526 -18.24 -50.13 -17.97
CA ARG A 526 -19.13 -50.44 -16.83
C ARG A 526 -20.19 -51.50 -17.15
N ARG A 527 -20.72 -51.56 -18.38
CA ARG A 527 -21.63 -52.66 -18.79
C ARG A 527 -20.89 -54.00 -18.87
N GLU A 528 -19.69 -54.01 -19.45
CA GLU A 528 -18.87 -55.22 -19.56
C GLU A 528 -18.46 -55.75 -18.18
N LEU A 529 -18.07 -54.86 -17.27
CA LEU A 529 -17.75 -55.22 -15.87
C LEU A 529 -18.97 -55.79 -15.13
N ARG A 530 -20.16 -55.19 -15.29
CA ARG A 530 -21.41 -55.72 -14.70
C ARG A 530 -21.73 -57.12 -15.22
N ALA A 531 -21.62 -57.33 -16.54
CA ALA A 531 -21.83 -58.64 -17.14
C ALA A 531 -20.80 -59.68 -16.65
N TYR A 532 -19.54 -59.29 -16.47
CA TYR A 532 -18.51 -60.15 -15.90
C TYR A 532 -18.79 -60.53 -14.44
N ILE A 533 -19.12 -59.55 -13.60
CA ILE A 533 -19.48 -59.78 -12.19
C ILE A 533 -20.68 -60.74 -12.10
N GLN A 534 -21.68 -60.57 -12.97
CA GLN A 534 -22.85 -61.44 -12.98
C GLN A 534 -22.50 -62.88 -13.35
N ARG A 535 -21.63 -63.10 -14.35
CA ARG A 535 -21.12 -64.44 -14.69
C ARG A 535 -20.35 -65.09 -13.54
N VAL A 536 -19.48 -64.33 -12.87
CA VAL A 536 -18.71 -64.83 -11.72
C VAL A 536 -19.63 -65.18 -10.55
N ARG A 537 -20.64 -64.34 -10.27
CA ARG A 537 -21.66 -64.61 -9.25
C ARG A 537 -22.44 -65.88 -9.56
N SER A 538 -22.95 -66.03 -10.79
CA SER A 538 -23.66 -67.24 -11.21
C SER A 538 -22.78 -68.49 -11.08
N PHE A 539 -21.51 -68.43 -11.49
CA PHE A 539 -20.59 -69.56 -11.37
C PHE A 539 -20.30 -69.94 -9.91
N ARG A 540 -20.09 -68.96 -9.04
CA ARG A 540 -19.88 -69.20 -7.60
C ARG A 540 -21.14 -69.75 -6.93
N LEU A 541 -22.31 -69.23 -7.29
CA LEU A 541 -23.60 -69.68 -6.77
C LEU A 541 -23.86 -71.14 -7.18
N ALA A 542 -23.59 -71.50 -8.44
CA ALA A 542 -23.67 -72.87 -8.95
C ALA A 542 -22.76 -73.83 -8.17
N ALA A 543 -21.51 -73.42 -7.94
CA ALA A 543 -20.55 -74.21 -7.18
C ALA A 543 -20.97 -74.38 -5.71
N LEU A 544 -21.52 -73.32 -5.09
CA LEU A 544 -22.02 -73.35 -3.72
C LEU A 544 -23.26 -74.26 -3.59
N ALA A 545 -24.19 -74.16 -4.55
CA ALA A 545 -25.39 -74.99 -4.66
C ALA A 545 -25.03 -76.48 -4.71
N LYS A 546 -24.08 -76.83 -5.59
CA LYS A 546 -23.57 -78.20 -5.71
C LYS A 546 -22.90 -78.70 -4.42
N LYS A 547 -22.14 -77.86 -3.73
CA LYS A 547 -21.44 -78.22 -2.48
C LYS A 547 -22.41 -78.41 -1.31
N LEU A 548 -23.51 -77.66 -1.29
CA LEU A 548 -24.52 -77.68 -0.22
C LEU A 548 -25.70 -78.62 -0.52
N GLY A 549 -25.71 -79.30 -1.66
CA GLY A 549 -26.80 -80.20 -2.06
C GLY A 549 -28.14 -79.49 -2.29
N ARG A 550 -28.10 -78.19 -2.60
CA ARG A 550 -29.27 -77.33 -2.83
C ARG A 550 -29.33 -76.85 -4.28
N THR A 551 -30.49 -76.38 -4.72
CA THR A 551 -30.60 -75.72 -6.04
C THR A 551 -30.18 -74.26 -5.95
N GLU A 552 -29.71 -73.67 -7.06
CA GLU A 552 -29.34 -72.25 -7.12
C GLU A 552 -30.50 -71.34 -6.74
N ALA A 553 -31.74 -71.70 -7.12
CA ALA A 553 -32.95 -70.94 -6.78
C ALA A 553 -33.23 -70.92 -5.27
N GLN A 554 -32.95 -72.02 -4.56
CA GLN A 554 -33.10 -72.09 -3.10
C GLN A 554 -32.08 -71.18 -2.39
N LEU A 555 -30.82 -71.17 -2.85
CA LEU A 555 -29.78 -70.29 -2.30
C LEU A 555 -30.02 -68.82 -2.62
N LEU A 556 -30.53 -68.51 -3.82
CA LEU A 556 -30.89 -67.14 -4.18
C LEU A 556 -32.06 -66.64 -3.34
N GLY A 557 -33.06 -67.48 -3.09
CA GLY A 557 -34.20 -67.20 -2.21
C GLY A 557 -33.78 -66.87 -0.78
N ASP A 558 -32.87 -67.66 -0.21
CA ASP A 558 -32.32 -67.44 1.13
C ASP A 558 -31.50 -66.12 1.21
N LEU A 559 -30.71 -65.80 0.17
CA LEU A 559 -29.96 -64.53 0.08
C LEU A 559 -30.86 -63.31 -0.09
N THR A 560 -31.98 -63.42 -0.81
CA THR A 560 -32.96 -62.34 -0.94
C THR A 560 -33.79 -62.15 0.32
N ALA A 561 -34.02 -63.20 1.11
CA ALA A 561 -34.70 -63.10 2.41
C ALA A 561 -33.87 -62.34 3.44
N VAL A 562 -32.53 -62.45 3.39
CA VAL A 562 -31.62 -61.66 4.25
C VAL A 562 -31.55 -60.17 3.83
N SER A 563 -31.94 -59.84 2.60
CA SER A 563 -31.93 -58.45 2.09
C SER A 563 -33.23 -57.67 2.36
N GLN A 564 -34.26 -58.30 2.93
CA GLN A 564 -35.54 -57.65 3.22
C GLN A 564 -35.66 -57.08 4.65
N ASP A 565 -34.62 -57.24 5.49
CA ASP A 565 -34.59 -56.72 6.87
C ASP A 565 -33.79 -55.41 7.04
N ASP A 566 -33.38 -54.72 5.96
CA ASP A 566 -32.78 -53.39 6.03
C ASP A 566 -33.78 -52.30 5.59
N ASP A 567 -34.62 -51.87 6.54
CA ASP A 567 -35.41 -50.63 6.45
C ASP A 567 -34.48 -49.40 6.45
N LEU A 568 -34.01 -49.00 5.26
CA LEU A 568 -33.31 -47.71 5.02
C LEU A 568 -33.97 -46.92 3.89
N ARG A 569 -35.30 -46.77 3.94
CA ARG A 569 -36.04 -45.84 3.09
C ARG A 569 -37.14 -45.07 3.84
N SER A 570 -36.80 -44.44 4.96
CA SER A 570 -37.65 -43.40 5.55
C SER A 570 -36.92 -42.46 6.52
N ALA A 571 -35.84 -41.80 6.09
CA ALA A 571 -35.26 -40.69 6.84
C ALA A 571 -34.46 -39.75 5.92
N SER A 572 -35.15 -39.06 5.01
CA SER A 572 -34.57 -37.92 4.27
C SER A 572 -35.31 -36.61 4.50
N ASN A 573 -36.29 -36.55 5.40
CA ASN A 573 -37.00 -35.31 5.71
C ASN A 573 -37.51 -35.35 7.14
N GLN A 574 -36.74 -34.85 8.11
CA GLN A 574 -37.17 -34.08 9.29
C GLN A 574 -36.11 -34.09 10.41
N ALA A 575 -35.97 -32.93 11.07
CA ALA A 575 -35.26 -32.64 12.33
C ALA A 575 -33.72 -32.68 12.24
N VAL A 576 -32.95 -31.59 12.36
CA VAL A 576 -32.98 -30.48 13.33
C VAL A 576 -33.24 -30.97 14.76
N GLY A 577 -32.17 -31.10 15.54
CA GLY A 577 -32.25 -31.09 17.01
C GLY A 577 -31.80 -32.38 17.70
N THR A 578 -30.64 -32.26 18.37
CA THR A 578 -30.26 -32.92 19.65
C THR A 578 -30.06 -34.44 19.71
N GLY A 579 -28.89 -34.85 20.22
CA GLY A 579 -28.77 -35.98 21.16
C GLY A 579 -28.37 -37.36 20.61
N VAL A 580 -27.08 -37.68 20.80
CA VAL A 580 -26.42 -39.01 20.95
C VAL A 580 -27.31 -40.26 21.10
N THR A 581 -27.04 -41.35 20.35
CA THR A 581 -26.75 -42.73 20.87
C THR A 581 -26.36 -43.71 19.74
N VAL A 582 -25.40 -44.61 20.02
CA VAL A 582 -24.84 -45.65 19.12
C VAL A 582 -25.48 -47.02 19.40
N PRO A 583 -25.66 -47.91 18.40
CA PRO A 583 -25.29 -49.31 18.64
C PRO A 583 -24.55 -50.06 17.50
N ARG A 584 -23.86 -51.12 17.96
CA ARG A 584 -22.81 -51.98 17.39
C ARG A 584 -23.28 -52.99 16.31
N ILE A 585 -22.33 -53.47 15.48
CA ILE A 585 -22.42 -54.79 14.80
C ILE A 585 -21.09 -55.58 14.96
N SER A 586 -21.23 -56.91 15.07
CA SER A 586 -20.22 -57.97 15.31
C SER A 586 -20.01 -58.82 14.05
N LEU A 587 -18.80 -59.37 13.87
CA LEU A 587 -18.41 -60.28 12.78
C LEU A 587 -18.12 -61.68 13.31
N ALA A 588 -18.54 -62.73 12.58
CA ALA A 588 -18.17 -64.12 12.84
C ALA A 588 -17.59 -64.81 11.59
N SER A 589 -16.55 -65.62 11.83
CA SER A 589 -15.62 -66.28 10.90
C SER A 589 -15.92 -67.78 10.68
N SER A 590 -15.51 -68.37 9.54
CA SER A 590 -14.66 -69.59 9.54
C SER A 590 -14.08 -69.96 8.15
N LEU A 591 -12.98 -70.71 8.19
CA LEU A 591 -11.90 -70.93 7.21
C LEU A 591 -12.05 -72.24 6.38
N ALA A 592 -11.32 -72.37 5.27
CA ALA A 592 -10.36 -73.48 5.02
C ALA A 592 -9.57 -73.35 3.69
N ARG A 593 -8.25 -73.59 3.76
CA ARG A 593 -7.28 -73.78 2.64
C ARG A 593 -7.33 -75.21 2.06
N PRO A 594 -6.71 -75.46 0.88
CA PRO A 594 -5.55 -76.39 0.89
C PRO A 594 -4.37 -76.01 -0.05
N SER A 595 -3.26 -76.74 0.13
CA SER A 595 -1.87 -76.58 -0.34
C SER A 595 -1.46 -77.55 -1.49
N PRO A 596 -0.21 -77.52 -2.04
CA PRO A 596 0.10 -77.65 -3.49
C PRO A 596 0.70 -79.00 -3.99
N SER A 597 0.66 -79.27 -5.32
CA SER A 597 1.75 -79.86 -6.14
C SER A 597 1.37 -80.22 -7.60
N SER A 598 2.42 -80.20 -8.47
CA SER A 598 2.63 -80.88 -9.77
C SER A 598 2.41 -80.15 -11.13
N LEU A 599 3.57 -79.77 -11.72
CA LEU A 599 4.10 -80.02 -13.09
C LEU A 599 3.38 -79.60 -14.39
N ALA A 600 4.08 -78.68 -15.08
CA ALA A 600 4.46 -78.63 -16.52
C ALA A 600 3.43 -78.38 -17.64
N GLY A 601 3.73 -77.38 -18.49
CA GLY A 601 3.27 -77.35 -19.89
C GLY A 601 3.04 -75.99 -20.56
N HIS A 602 4.12 -75.33 -21.01
CA HIS A 602 4.26 -74.53 -22.25
C HIS A 602 3.43 -73.24 -22.54
N SER A 603 4.20 -72.15 -22.71
CA SER A 603 4.14 -71.05 -23.69
C SER A 603 2.83 -70.30 -23.98
N SER A 604 2.79 -69.00 -23.69
CA SER A 604 3.00 -67.90 -24.66
C SER A 604 2.52 -66.55 -24.10
N SER A 605 3.00 -65.49 -24.73
CA SER A 605 3.04 -64.07 -24.35
C SER A 605 1.73 -63.39 -23.92
N SER A 606 1.79 -62.61 -22.84
CA SER A 606 1.57 -61.14 -22.78
C SER A 606 1.14 -60.75 -21.37
N ARG A 607 2.07 -60.22 -20.57
CA ARG A 607 1.78 -59.69 -19.23
C ARG A 607 0.95 -58.40 -19.38
N THR A 608 -0.32 -58.45 -18.99
CA THR A 608 -1.04 -57.28 -18.50
C THR A 608 -0.54 -56.98 -17.10
N GLU A 609 0.24 -55.91 -16.95
CA GLU A 609 0.56 -55.38 -15.62
C GLU A 609 -0.74 -54.85 -14.99
N SER A 610 -1.21 -55.59 -13.98
CA SER A 610 -2.27 -55.17 -13.08
C SER A 610 -1.85 -53.88 -12.39
N ILE A 611 -2.48 -52.75 -12.71
CA ILE A 611 -2.36 -51.50 -11.94
C ILE A 611 -2.80 -51.82 -10.50
N ARG A 612 -1.85 -51.92 -9.57
CA ARG A 612 -2.13 -51.98 -8.13
C ARG A 612 -2.29 -50.55 -7.63
N PRO A 613 -3.35 -50.22 -6.87
CA PRO A 613 -3.43 -48.92 -6.22
C PRO A 613 -2.28 -48.81 -5.21
N GLN A 614 -1.41 -47.82 -5.39
CA GLN A 614 -0.24 -47.59 -4.52
C GLN A 614 -0.63 -46.94 -3.17
N PHE A 615 -1.85 -46.42 -3.06
CA PHE A 615 -2.36 -45.74 -1.87
C PHE A 615 -3.86 -46.03 -1.64
N LEU A 616 -4.26 -46.08 -0.36
CA LEU A 616 -5.66 -46.09 0.07
C LEU A 616 -5.95 -44.81 0.86
N VAL A 617 -7.01 -44.08 0.50
CA VAL A 617 -7.45 -42.88 1.20
C VAL A 617 -8.70 -43.19 2.02
N LEU A 618 -8.65 -42.94 3.33
CA LEU A 618 -9.77 -43.07 4.25
C LEU A 618 -10.25 -41.68 4.67
N TYR A 619 -11.56 -41.44 4.64
CA TYR A 619 -12.19 -40.19 5.05
C TYR A 619 -13.05 -40.43 6.30
N ASP A 620 -12.79 -39.67 7.36
CA ASP A 620 -13.65 -39.62 8.54
C ASP A 620 -14.53 -38.37 8.51
N SER A 621 -15.81 -38.56 8.22
CA SER A 621 -16.78 -37.48 8.13
C SER A 621 -17.09 -36.79 9.46
N ALA A 622 -16.75 -37.40 10.60
CA ALA A 622 -16.99 -36.79 11.92
C ALA A 622 -15.85 -35.84 12.35
N SER A 623 -14.63 -36.10 11.87
CA SER A 623 -13.42 -35.33 12.19
C SER A 623 -12.91 -34.46 11.04
N ASP A 624 -13.55 -34.56 9.86
CA ASP A 624 -13.15 -33.99 8.58
C ASP A 624 -11.66 -34.23 8.24
N LEU A 625 -11.24 -35.49 8.37
CA LEU A 625 -9.83 -35.88 8.29
C LEU A 625 -9.61 -36.92 7.19
N TYR A 626 -8.54 -36.74 6.42
CA TYR A 626 -8.09 -37.68 5.39
C TYR A 626 -6.84 -38.43 5.85
N VAL A 627 -6.86 -39.76 5.73
CA VAL A 627 -5.70 -40.62 6.04
C VAL A 627 -5.28 -41.34 4.78
N ILE A 628 -4.03 -41.13 4.35
CA ILE A 628 -3.45 -41.75 3.16
C ILE A 628 -2.48 -42.86 3.63
N LEU A 629 -2.76 -44.10 3.22
CA LEU A 629 -1.94 -45.27 3.55
C LEU A 629 -1.22 -45.77 2.29
N ASP A 630 0.11 -45.87 2.35
CA ASP A 630 0.92 -46.52 1.32
C ASP A 630 0.84 -48.06 1.39
N GLU A 631 1.38 -48.74 0.37
CA GLU A 631 1.32 -50.21 0.24
C GLU A 631 1.94 -50.96 1.43
N ALA A 632 2.99 -50.42 2.07
CA ALA A 632 3.64 -51.05 3.22
C ALA A 632 2.80 -50.91 4.49
N LYS A 633 2.15 -49.76 4.68
CA LYS A 633 1.33 -49.45 5.85
C LYS A 633 -0.07 -50.05 5.76
N LEU A 634 -0.57 -50.28 4.55
CA LEU A 634 -1.85 -50.94 4.31
C LEU A 634 -1.89 -52.37 4.87
N SER A 635 -0.78 -53.13 4.77
CA SER A 635 -0.68 -54.48 5.33
C SER A 635 -0.75 -54.45 6.86
N ALA A 636 0.02 -53.57 7.50
CA ALA A 636 0.04 -53.43 8.95
C ALA A 636 -1.33 -52.98 9.50
N PHE A 637 -1.96 -52.01 8.83
CA PHE A 637 -3.29 -51.54 9.20
C PHE A 637 -4.35 -52.64 9.06
N THR A 638 -4.28 -53.44 7.99
CA THR A 638 -5.19 -54.57 7.79
C THR A 638 -5.06 -55.62 8.90
N ASP A 639 -3.87 -55.83 9.44
CA ASP A 639 -3.64 -56.78 10.54
C ASP A 639 -4.10 -56.23 11.90
N VAL A 640 -4.02 -54.91 12.12
CA VAL A 640 -4.64 -54.22 13.28
C VAL A 640 -6.17 -54.31 13.22
N VAL A 641 -6.76 -54.05 12.05
CA VAL A 641 -8.21 -54.16 11.83
C VAL A 641 -8.70 -55.60 12.07
N LYS A 642 -7.95 -56.60 11.58
CA LYS A 642 -8.28 -58.02 11.78
C LYS A 642 -8.15 -58.48 13.23
N SER A 643 -7.21 -57.90 13.99
CA SER A 643 -6.96 -58.30 15.39
C SER A 643 -7.89 -57.59 16.39
N LYS A 644 -8.23 -56.33 16.17
CA LYS A 644 -9.07 -55.54 17.09
C LYS A 644 -10.54 -55.48 16.69
N GLY A 645 -10.88 -55.67 15.42
CA GLY A 645 -12.25 -55.55 14.90
C GLY A 645 -12.86 -54.13 14.94
N ARG A 646 -12.23 -53.18 15.64
CA ARG A 646 -12.50 -51.74 15.66
C ARG A 646 -11.18 -50.98 15.69
N VAL A 647 -11.14 -49.80 15.05
CA VAL A 647 -9.97 -48.92 14.98
C VAL A 647 -10.35 -47.58 15.58
N ASP A 648 -9.50 -47.03 16.45
CA ASP A 648 -9.68 -45.70 17.04
C ASP A 648 -8.64 -44.68 16.54
N LYS A 649 -8.77 -43.42 16.98
CA LYS A 649 -7.92 -42.30 16.52
C LYS A 649 -6.43 -42.49 16.90
N LYS A 650 -6.12 -43.25 17.95
CA LYS A 650 -4.74 -43.56 18.36
C LYS A 650 -4.13 -44.66 17.50
N ASP A 651 -4.94 -45.63 17.08
CA ASP A 651 -4.52 -46.67 16.14
C ASP A 651 -4.20 -46.12 14.74
N LEU A 652 -4.82 -45.00 14.35
CA LEU A 652 -4.53 -44.28 13.10
C LEU A 652 -3.20 -43.50 13.15
N SER A 653 -2.82 -42.95 14.31
CA SER A 653 -1.53 -42.26 14.48
C SER A 653 -0.30 -43.18 14.43
N LEU A 654 -0.49 -44.49 14.61
CA LEU A 654 0.57 -45.50 14.45
C LEU A 654 0.84 -45.84 12.97
N ALA A 655 -0.06 -45.47 12.05
CA ALA A 655 0.01 -45.80 10.63
C ALA A 655 0.40 -44.60 9.74
N SER A 656 0.68 -43.41 10.28
CA SER A 656 1.10 -42.24 9.49
C SER A 656 1.77 -41.16 10.37
N GLU A 657 2.93 -40.63 9.94
CA GLU A 657 3.54 -39.40 10.50
C GLU A 657 2.90 -38.12 9.92
N SER A 658 2.03 -38.24 8.91
CA SER A 658 1.37 -37.11 8.25
C SER A 658 -0.14 -37.25 8.41
N ILE A 659 -0.66 -36.66 9.49
CA ILE A 659 -2.06 -36.26 9.59
C ILE A 659 -2.17 -34.94 8.84
N LEU A 660 -2.76 -34.95 7.63
CA LEU A 660 -3.04 -33.72 6.90
C LEU A 660 -4.30 -33.10 7.49
N GLN A 661 -4.16 -31.92 8.11
CA GLN A 661 -5.29 -31.03 8.37
C GLN A 661 -5.81 -30.44 7.04
N PRO A 662 -7.08 -29.99 6.97
CA PRO A 662 -7.71 -29.65 5.71
C PRO A 662 -6.94 -28.56 4.98
N CYS A 663 -6.40 -28.91 3.82
CA CYS A 663 -6.09 -27.93 2.79
C CYS A 663 -7.41 -27.69 2.06
N ASN A 664 -7.96 -26.48 2.15
CA ASN A 664 -9.08 -26.07 1.30
C ASN A 664 -8.58 -25.97 -0.15
N GLN A 665 -8.70 -27.07 -0.89
CA GLN A 665 -8.74 -27.10 -2.37
C GLN A 665 -9.76 -28.12 -2.85
#